data_AF-A0A1H4GWG2-F1
#
_entry.id   AF-A0A1H4GWG2-F1
#
_cell.length_a   1.000
_cell.length_b   1.000
_cell.length_c   1.000
_cell.angle_alpha   90.00
_cell.angle_beta   90.00
_cell.angle_gamma   90.00
#
_symmetry.space_group_name_H-M   'P 1'
#
loop_
_entity.id
_entity.type
_entity.pdbx_description
1 polymer ?
#
loop_
_entity_poly.entity_id
_entity_poly.type
_entity_poly.pdbx_seq_one_letter_code
_entity_poly.pdbx_strand_id
1 'polypeptide(L)'
;MKNIKIVTTFFICLLLLSACSDDWKENALTAKFTFDKTTYYVGEEVSITNETVGGEGNYTCQWDLGNGETSTEVAPKVTYETNGAYTVTLHVKDSKGNYAMAHKLLTIEAEPLPEVGNVKLKWVGAHVLGEIRSTAPAVSDDNNVYMTSNDHYLRKFSAATGEQLWEFDLWTSADGDSPSGNTHTTPSIDTDGTVYVGTGDTSGKIGRVYAINPDGTKKWVVAGDAEKGFWNKGQASKPRINYLTCAIGENHIYMGNGGSTGSVLAVDKNTGYRVGYVANADNSGGPSGGVSAGIALANNTLIWAGGKNGLFGASASALNTGGNVMWAWQIYSSGNDKPSENMNASVAVDATGTIYGIATFPSIGSSAFAIGSDGVEKWRTSLGNVGTLDQGGGVIGLDGSIIVTVKRAPGEATGGIVALSPNGVVQWHYGVPEDVSGCAAIDQAGNIHFGTQSGNYYIIKPEASEEQLILKKDLAALISESDSPLKDNWEAGIGKIWSSPTIGPDGTIYIGVTHTVDPSKSVLIALEDEGITGCAASAWPMKGKDSRHTSAQLGGSGENPGGEPGGQLPITGNLKTDLKNLFDDSSYKVWLCAHRANTQKGIADGIPENSLTSIEYAINAGVEMIELDARPTSDGILVLMHDNTIDRTTNGSGAVGDYSYQQLQQLYLKDAAGNLTNERIPTLEDALKKGKGKVYFNLDIVNKNVAVATMVALLKKLDMENEVLLYVSNNRNYAYDLKAANSTLLLHPMAKASDDITYFASSYTDNVQMMQLSTSDALAGAMTEDIKSKGWLLFSNIVGANDTNMLSDNYSGLVGMINKRINVVQTDYAELAAKYLKSKKYR
;
A
#
# COMPACT_ATOMS: atom_id res chain seq x y z
N MET A 1 -43.67 -18.70 57.38
CA MET A 1 -42.74 -19.63 56.71
C MET A 1 -42.26 -18.96 55.43
N LYS A 2 -40.92 -18.83 55.28
CA LYS A 2 -40.10 -18.89 54.05
C LYS A 2 -40.82 -18.66 52.70
N ASN A 3 -40.37 -17.84 51.74
CA ASN A 3 -39.00 -17.49 51.36
C ASN A 3 -38.98 -16.28 50.39
N ILE A 4 -37.96 -15.43 50.59
CA ILE A 4 -37.09 -14.76 49.60
C ILE A 4 -37.75 -13.84 48.54
N LYS A 5 -37.53 -12.54 48.73
CA LYS A 5 -37.57 -11.48 47.70
C LYS A 5 -36.25 -10.71 47.67
N ILE A 6 -35.86 -10.37 46.46
CA ILE A 6 -34.69 -9.59 45.99
C ILE A 6 -34.77 -8.13 46.46
N VAL A 7 -33.64 -7.52 46.88
CA VAL A 7 -33.23 -6.13 46.57
C VAL A 7 -31.69 -5.98 46.64
N THR A 8 -31.15 -5.31 45.62
CA THR A 8 -29.82 -4.74 45.34
C THR A 8 -29.14 -3.99 46.50
N THR A 9 -27.79 -3.99 46.59
CA THR A 9 -26.94 -2.85 47.05
C THR A 9 -25.45 -3.08 46.69
N PHE A 10 -24.79 -2.00 46.26
CA PHE A 10 -23.37 -1.81 45.91
C PHE A 10 -22.54 -1.34 47.14
N PHE A 11 -21.23 -1.67 47.21
CA PHE A 11 -20.07 -1.09 47.98
C PHE A 11 -19.19 -2.21 48.60
N ILE A 12 -17.95 -2.46 48.15
CA ILE A 12 -16.64 -1.78 48.37
C ILE A 12 -15.80 -2.36 49.54
N CYS A 13 -14.51 -2.62 49.21
CA CYS A 13 -13.29 -2.76 50.02
C CYS A 13 -13.13 -3.90 51.05
N LEU A 14 -12.01 -4.64 50.91
CA LEU A 14 -10.84 -4.51 51.81
C LEU A 14 -9.68 -5.38 51.28
N LEU A 15 -8.52 -4.76 51.00
CA LEU A 15 -7.24 -5.45 50.99
C LEU A 15 -6.28 -4.67 51.88
N LEU A 16 -5.96 -5.30 53.01
CA LEU A 16 -4.88 -4.97 53.93
C LEU A 16 -3.54 -5.03 53.19
N LEU A 17 -2.66 -4.06 53.44
CA LEU A 17 -1.23 -4.31 53.60
C LEU A 17 -0.57 -3.19 54.39
N SER A 18 0.52 -3.59 55.03
CA SER A 18 1.13 -3.10 56.25
C SER A 18 1.74 -1.71 56.19
N ALA A 19 1.65 -1.02 57.32
CA ALA A 19 2.50 0.10 57.71
C ALA A 19 3.99 -0.28 57.63
N CYS A 20 4.74 0.45 56.80
CA CYS A 20 6.08 0.91 57.13
C CYS A 20 5.98 2.41 57.39
N SER A 21 6.64 2.85 58.45
CA SER A 21 6.73 4.24 58.88
C SER A 21 7.47 5.09 57.85
N ASP A 22 6.80 6.09 57.28
CA ASP A 22 7.48 7.22 56.67
C ASP A 22 7.16 8.47 57.50
N ASP A 23 8.23 9.06 58.04
CA ASP A 23 8.21 10.38 58.64
C ASP A 23 7.59 11.38 57.66
N TRP A 24 6.51 12.04 58.10
CA TRP A 24 5.86 13.09 57.33
C TRP A 24 6.85 14.26 57.21
N LYS A 25 7.52 14.39 56.06
CA LYS A 25 8.13 15.66 55.65
C LYS A 25 7.00 16.63 55.35
N GLU A 26 6.53 17.35 56.38
CA GLU A 26 5.79 18.60 56.16
C GLU A 26 6.64 19.47 55.22
N ASN A 27 6.11 19.77 54.02
CA ASN A 27 6.69 20.63 52.99
C ASN A 27 7.60 20.00 51.90
N ALA A 28 7.34 18.78 51.43
CA ALA A 28 8.02 18.23 50.24
C ALA A 28 7.61 18.95 48.93
N LEU A 29 8.60 19.35 48.11
CA LEU A 29 8.36 19.96 46.79
C LEU A 29 7.64 18.98 45.86
N THR A 30 6.48 19.38 45.34
CA THR A 30 5.62 18.59 44.47
C THR A 30 5.26 19.39 43.23
N ALA A 31 5.85 19.03 42.09
CA ALA A 31 5.51 19.63 40.80
C ALA A 31 4.07 19.24 40.42
N LYS A 32 3.29 20.22 39.94
CA LYS A 32 1.91 20.01 39.52
C LYS A 32 1.52 21.09 38.52
N PHE A 33 0.69 20.73 37.54
CA PHE A 33 0.12 21.69 36.59
C PHE A 33 -1.20 21.20 35.99
N THR A 34 -1.93 22.11 35.36
CA THR A 34 -3.23 21.90 34.71
C THR A 34 -3.29 22.60 33.35
N PHE A 35 -4.16 22.08 32.49
CA PHE A 35 -4.60 22.72 31.25
C PHE A 35 -5.95 23.38 31.51
N ASP A 36 -6.28 24.45 30.80
CA ASP A 36 -7.59 25.12 30.94
C ASP A 36 -8.75 24.33 30.29
N LYS A 37 -8.44 23.43 29.34
CA LYS A 37 -9.41 22.55 28.67
C LYS A 37 -8.94 21.09 28.67
N THR A 38 -9.88 20.18 28.41
CA THR A 38 -9.61 18.75 28.24
C THR A 38 -9.33 18.35 26.78
N THR A 39 -9.78 19.18 25.84
CA THR A 39 -9.61 19.01 24.39
C THR A 39 -9.34 20.38 23.77
N TYR A 40 -8.39 20.44 22.85
CA TYR A 40 -8.07 21.61 22.03
C TYR A 40 -8.04 21.18 20.56
N TYR A 41 -8.18 22.15 19.66
CA TYR A 41 -8.05 21.90 18.22
C TYR A 41 -6.69 22.38 17.68
N VAL A 42 -6.28 21.84 16.53
CA VAL A 42 -5.07 22.30 15.82
C VAL A 42 -5.12 23.82 15.62
N GLY A 43 -4.03 24.51 15.95
CA GLY A 43 -3.95 25.98 15.87
C GLY A 43 -4.53 26.73 17.08
N GLU A 44 -5.19 26.05 18.02
CA GLU A 44 -5.70 26.65 19.25
C GLU A 44 -4.57 26.91 20.28
N GLU A 45 -4.61 28.05 20.97
CA GLU A 45 -3.65 28.37 22.04
C GLU A 45 -3.97 27.59 23.32
N VAL A 46 -3.01 26.79 23.79
CA VAL A 46 -3.08 26.03 25.04
C VAL A 46 -2.45 26.84 26.16
N SER A 47 -3.22 27.11 27.22
CA SER A 47 -2.73 27.81 28.42
C SER A 47 -2.42 26.81 29.54
N ILE A 48 -1.17 26.80 30.01
CA ILE A 48 -0.71 25.87 31.06
C ILE A 48 -0.57 26.60 32.39
N THR A 49 -1.28 26.13 33.41
CA THR A 49 -1.21 26.69 34.77
C THR A 49 -0.33 25.83 35.67
N ASN A 50 0.73 26.43 36.22
CA ASN A 50 1.57 25.79 37.23
C ASN A 50 0.92 25.85 38.61
N GLU A 51 0.75 24.68 39.23
CA GLU A 51 0.13 24.46 40.54
C GLU A 51 1.12 23.83 41.53
N THR A 52 2.42 23.98 41.28
CA THR A 52 3.49 23.41 42.12
C THR A 52 3.41 23.94 43.56
N VAL A 53 3.50 23.03 44.52
CA VAL A 53 3.40 23.30 45.95
C VAL A 53 4.55 22.64 46.73
N GLY A 54 4.79 23.12 47.95
CA GLY A 54 5.81 22.57 48.83
C GLY A 54 7.23 23.11 48.58
N GLY A 55 8.21 22.65 49.36
CA GLY A 55 9.59 23.16 49.26
C GLY A 55 9.75 24.61 49.72
N GLU A 56 10.82 25.27 49.29
CA GLU A 56 11.26 26.56 49.83
C GLU A 56 10.93 27.76 48.94
N GLY A 57 9.93 27.63 48.07
CA GLY A 57 9.47 28.69 47.15
C GLY A 57 10.52 29.14 46.13
N ASN A 58 10.23 30.25 45.42
CA ASN A 58 11.04 30.80 44.32
C ASN A 58 11.43 29.73 43.27
N TYR A 59 10.41 29.12 42.69
CA TYR A 59 10.56 28.02 41.75
C TYR A 59 11.21 28.47 40.43
N THR A 60 12.23 27.73 40.01
CA THR A 60 12.74 27.77 38.64
C THR A 60 12.06 26.67 37.84
N CYS A 61 11.34 27.03 36.78
CA CYS A 61 10.58 26.10 35.94
C CYS A 61 11.31 25.84 34.62
N GLN A 62 11.24 24.60 34.15
CA GLN A 62 11.63 24.21 32.80
C GLN A 62 10.58 23.25 32.26
N TRP A 63 9.98 23.62 31.14
CA TRP A 63 8.93 22.88 30.45
C TRP A 63 9.50 22.20 29.22
N ASP A 64 9.09 20.96 29.01
CA ASP A 64 9.06 20.30 27.71
C ASP A 64 7.59 20.23 27.29
N LEU A 65 7.24 20.87 26.18
CA LEU A 65 5.85 21.01 25.72
C LEU A 65 5.40 19.83 24.85
N GLY A 66 6.28 18.84 24.62
CA GLY A 66 5.98 17.61 23.89
C GLY A 66 5.93 17.76 22.36
N ASN A 67 5.96 18.99 21.83
CA ASN A 67 6.03 19.32 20.40
C ASN A 67 7.47 19.64 19.94
N GLY A 68 8.48 19.40 20.78
CA GLY A 68 9.87 19.79 20.53
C GLY A 68 10.23 21.20 21.00
N GLU A 69 9.27 21.97 21.53
CA GLU A 69 9.51 23.27 22.15
C GLU A 69 9.68 23.16 23.67
N THR A 70 10.37 24.15 24.24
CA THR A 70 10.59 24.26 25.68
C THR A 70 10.26 25.66 26.18
N SER A 71 9.94 25.79 27.47
CA SER A 71 9.69 27.08 28.10
C SER A 71 10.30 27.17 29.50
N THR A 72 10.59 28.38 29.97
CA THR A 72 11.01 28.66 31.36
C THR A 72 10.03 29.55 32.10
N GLU A 73 8.91 29.92 31.46
CA GLU A 73 7.88 30.73 32.08
C GLU A 73 7.17 29.97 33.20
N VAL A 74 6.63 30.72 34.16
CA VAL A 74 5.86 30.12 35.27
C VAL A 74 4.56 29.51 34.76
N ALA A 75 3.94 30.09 33.72
CA ALA A 75 2.70 29.63 33.11
C ALA A 75 2.77 29.83 31.59
N PRO A 76 3.34 28.86 30.83
CA PRO A 76 3.56 29.02 29.40
C PRO A 76 2.27 28.90 28.60
N LYS A 77 2.32 29.47 27.39
CA LYS A 77 1.32 29.31 26.33
C LYS A 77 1.98 28.68 25.11
N VAL A 78 1.27 27.79 24.43
CA VAL A 78 1.79 27.05 23.26
C VAL A 78 0.66 26.74 22.28
N THR A 79 0.98 26.70 21.00
CA THR A 79 0.06 26.27 19.93
C THR A 79 0.61 25.01 19.27
N TYR A 80 -0.26 24.08 18.93
CA TYR A 80 0.11 22.82 18.28
C TYR A 80 -0.39 22.80 16.83
N GLU A 81 0.53 22.56 15.89
CA GLU A 81 0.26 22.58 14.44
C GLU A 81 -0.24 21.24 13.88
N THR A 82 -0.20 20.17 14.68
CA THR A 82 -0.70 18.86 14.29
C THR A 82 -1.57 18.26 15.39
N ASN A 83 -2.60 17.51 15.00
CA ASN A 83 -3.43 16.77 15.93
C ASN A 83 -2.65 15.56 16.48
N GLY A 84 -2.87 15.22 17.74
CA GLY A 84 -2.13 14.14 18.40
C GLY A 84 -2.14 14.25 19.91
N ALA A 85 -1.48 13.29 20.55
CA ALA A 85 -1.31 13.27 21.99
C ALA A 85 0.12 13.70 22.36
N TYR A 86 0.24 14.78 23.13
CA TYR A 86 1.49 15.40 23.54
C TYR A 86 1.73 15.17 25.03
N THR A 87 2.94 14.77 25.41
CA THR A 87 3.32 14.65 26.82
C THR A 87 4.01 15.93 27.26
N VAL A 88 3.28 16.79 27.97
CA VAL A 88 3.84 18.01 28.57
C VAL A 88 4.52 17.63 29.88
N THR A 89 5.76 18.06 30.07
CA THR A 89 6.56 17.78 31.26
C THR A 89 7.05 19.07 31.92
N LEU A 90 6.80 19.19 33.22
CA LEU A 90 7.28 20.26 34.07
C LEU A 90 8.42 19.75 34.95
N HIS A 91 9.56 20.42 34.89
CA HIS A 91 10.66 20.30 35.84
C HIS A 91 10.71 21.56 36.73
N VAL A 92 10.75 21.36 38.05
CA VAL A 92 10.84 22.48 39.01
C VAL A 92 12.01 22.28 39.95
N LYS A 93 12.75 23.38 40.20
CA LYS A 93 13.67 23.50 41.33
C LYS A 93 13.24 24.59 42.29
N ASP A 94 13.31 24.35 43.60
CA ASP A 94 13.10 25.40 44.60
C ASP A 94 14.39 26.19 44.90
N SER A 95 14.29 27.19 45.77
CA SER A 95 15.40 28.06 46.17
C SER A 95 16.58 27.35 46.87
N LYS A 96 16.39 26.12 47.39
CA LYS A 96 17.46 25.30 47.98
C LYS A 96 18.01 24.26 47.00
N GLY A 97 17.49 24.24 45.76
CA GLY A 97 17.89 23.30 44.72
C GLY A 97 17.21 21.93 44.81
N ASN A 98 16.17 21.77 45.64
CA ASN A 98 15.35 20.56 45.63
C ASN A 98 14.60 20.50 44.29
N TYR A 99 14.42 19.29 43.77
CA TYR A 99 13.89 19.05 42.43
C TYR A 99 12.62 18.20 42.47
N ALA A 100 11.63 18.56 41.65
CA ALA A 100 10.43 17.78 41.42
C ALA A 100 10.04 17.83 39.94
N MET A 101 9.28 16.82 39.49
CA MET A 101 8.80 16.74 38.11
C MET A 101 7.37 16.25 38.04
N ALA A 102 6.64 16.69 37.01
CA ALA A 102 5.29 16.22 36.69
C ALA A 102 5.13 16.13 35.18
N HIS A 103 4.31 15.19 34.70
CA HIS A 103 3.91 15.10 33.30
C HIS A 103 2.40 14.90 33.18
N LYS A 104 1.82 15.38 32.09
CA LYS A 104 0.41 15.13 31.70
C LYS A 104 0.31 14.97 30.20
N LEU A 105 -0.63 14.11 29.79
CA LEU A 105 -1.03 13.97 28.40
C LEU A 105 -2.01 15.10 28.03
N LEU A 106 -1.74 15.74 26.90
CA LEU A 106 -2.58 16.75 26.26
C LEU A 106 -3.01 16.21 24.90
N THR A 107 -4.30 16.23 24.61
CA THR A 107 -4.84 15.80 23.31
C THR A 107 -5.24 17.02 22.48
N ILE A 108 -4.69 17.10 21.27
CA ILE A 108 -5.06 18.07 20.23
C ILE A 108 -5.82 17.31 19.14
N GLU A 109 -7.04 17.76 18.85
CA GLU A 109 -7.90 17.19 17.81
C GLU A 109 -7.88 18.05 16.54
N ALA A 110 -8.28 17.48 15.40
CA ALA A 110 -8.51 18.29 14.20
C ALA A 110 -9.77 19.14 14.38
N GLU A 111 -9.83 20.33 13.76
CA GLU A 111 -11.07 21.12 13.78
C GLU A 111 -12.25 20.30 13.25
N PRO A 112 -13.42 20.37 13.90
CA PRO A 112 -14.60 19.68 13.42
C PRO A 112 -15.03 20.27 12.07
N LEU A 113 -15.21 19.41 11.06
CA LEU A 113 -15.71 19.82 9.74
C LEU A 113 -17.12 20.44 9.87
N PRO A 114 -17.48 21.40 8.99
CA PRO A 114 -18.85 21.88 8.90
C PRO A 114 -19.85 20.74 8.69
N GLU A 115 -21.09 20.89 9.18
CA GLU A 115 -22.13 19.87 8.97
C GLU A 115 -22.43 19.69 7.48
N VAL A 116 -22.31 18.44 7.01
CA VAL A 116 -22.69 18.04 5.65
C VAL A 116 -24.21 18.03 5.52
N GLY A 117 -24.73 18.47 4.37
CA GLY A 117 -26.16 18.44 4.05
C GLY A 117 -26.67 19.62 3.22
N ASN A 118 -25.82 20.62 2.96
CA ASN A 118 -26.14 21.77 2.11
C ASN A 118 -25.58 21.61 0.70
N VAL A 119 -25.81 20.43 0.11
CA VAL A 119 -25.28 20.09 -1.21
C VAL A 119 -25.89 20.98 -2.29
N LYS A 120 -25.02 21.66 -3.05
CA LYS A 120 -25.37 22.50 -4.19
C LYS A 120 -24.86 21.90 -5.48
N LEU A 121 -25.52 22.22 -6.58
CA LEU A 121 -25.00 21.93 -7.91
C LEU A 121 -23.88 22.92 -8.22
N LYS A 122 -22.66 22.42 -8.38
CA LYS A 122 -21.49 23.21 -8.77
C LYS A 122 -21.53 23.52 -10.26
N TRP A 123 -21.76 22.48 -11.07
CA TRP A 123 -21.97 22.61 -12.52
C TRP A 123 -22.60 21.35 -13.12
N VAL A 124 -23.14 21.51 -14.33
CA VAL A 124 -23.49 20.42 -15.26
C VAL A 124 -22.50 20.46 -16.39
N GLY A 125 -21.93 19.31 -16.76
CA GLY A 125 -20.95 19.21 -17.84
C GLY A 125 -21.48 19.87 -19.12
N ALA A 126 -20.64 20.68 -19.76
CA ALA A 126 -21.06 21.49 -20.90
C ALA A 126 -21.42 20.67 -22.16
N HIS A 127 -21.15 19.36 -22.15
CA HIS A 127 -21.39 18.44 -23.25
C HIS A 127 -22.31 17.29 -22.82
N VAL A 128 -23.23 16.91 -23.70
CA VAL A 128 -24.08 15.73 -23.50
C VAL A 128 -23.26 14.44 -23.70
N LEU A 129 -23.63 13.40 -22.99
CA LEU A 129 -23.01 12.08 -23.02
C LEU A 129 -24.01 11.05 -23.54
N GLY A 130 -23.48 9.96 -24.09
CA GLY A 130 -24.26 8.73 -24.28
C GLY A 130 -24.71 8.11 -22.95
N GLU A 131 -25.48 7.02 -23.02
CA GLU A 131 -25.95 6.30 -21.82
C GLU A 131 -24.78 6.00 -20.86
N ILE A 132 -24.96 6.34 -19.58
CA ILE A 132 -23.98 6.14 -18.52
C ILE A 132 -24.37 4.91 -17.72
N ARG A 133 -23.76 3.77 -18.07
CA ARG A 133 -24.04 2.49 -17.41
C ARG A 133 -22.75 1.78 -17.06
N SER A 134 -22.64 1.33 -15.81
CA SER A 134 -21.49 0.57 -15.31
C SER A 134 -20.14 1.28 -15.48
N THR A 135 -20.15 2.61 -15.43
CA THR A 135 -18.97 3.46 -15.46
C THR A 135 -19.10 4.54 -14.40
N ALA A 136 -17.96 4.95 -13.84
CA ALA A 136 -17.83 6.03 -12.89
C ALA A 136 -16.93 7.14 -13.46
N PRO A 137 -17.06 8.39 -12.99
CA PRO A 137 -16.02 9.39 -13.17
C PRO A 137 -14.72 8.93 -12.53
N ALA A 138 -13.58 9.25 -13.14
CA ALA A 138 -12.27 9.16 -12.51
C ALA A 138 -11.73 10.58 -12.29
N VAL A 139 -11.13 10.84 -11.14
CA VAL A 139 -10.60 12.16 -10.78
C VAL A 139 -9.12 12.02 -10.45
N SER A 140 -8.33 12.93 -10.99
CA SER A 140 -6.88 13.05 -10.78
C SER A 140 -6.53 14.05 -9.68
N ASP A 141 -5.30 14.01 -9.19
CA ASP A 141 -4.80 14.84 -8.06
C ASP A 141 -4.91 16.35 -8.31
N ASP A 142 -4.77 16.75 -9.57
CA ASP A 142 -4.91 18.14 -10.00
C ASP A 142 -6.37 18.53 -10.32
N ASN A 143 -7.33 17.75 -9.82
CA ASN A 143 -8.76 17.91 -10.02
C ASN A 143 -9.18 17.87 -11.50
N ASN A 144 -8.52 17.11 -12.37
CA ASN A 144 -9.14 16.81 -13.67
C ASN A 144 -10.09 15.61 -13.57
N VAL A 145 -11.24 15.71 -14.24
CA VAL A 145 -12.30 14.71 -14.20
C VAL A 145 -12.43 14.01 -15.55
N TYR A 146 -12.50 12.70 -15.56
CA TYR A 146 -12.51 11.87 -16.75
C TYR A 146 -13.72 10.97 -16.76
N MET A 147 -14.38 10.83 -17.91
CA MET A 147 -15.54 9.97 -18.00
C MET A 147 -15.70 9.36 -19.39
N THR A 148 -16.12 8.10 -19.41
CA THR A 148 -16.59 7.42 -20.61
C THR A 148 -18.12 7.37 -20.65
N SER A 149 -18.65 7.18 -21.86
CA SER A 149 -20.07 6.88 -22.08
C SER A 149 -20.25 5.91 -23.24
N ASN A 150 -21.49 5.46 -23.47
CA ASN A 150 -21.82 4.52 -24.55
C ASN A 150 -21.80 5.14 -25.97
N ASP A 151 -21.35 6.38 -26.10
CA ASP A 151 -21.02 7.02 -27.37
C ASP A 151 -19.57 6.79 -27.82
N HIS A 152 -18.79 5.98 -27.06
CA HIS A 152 -17.41 5.60 -27.36
C HIS A 152 -16.37 6.72 -27.29
N TYR A 153 -16.61 7.74 -26.47
CA TYR A 153 -15.58 8.72 -26.15
C TYR A 153 -15.12 8.60 -24.70
N LEU A 154 -13.83 8.83 -24.49
CA LEU A 154 -13.30 9.28 -23.20
C LEU A 154 -13.23 10.81 -23.26
N ARG A 155 -13.75 11.49 -22.24
CA ARG A 155 -13.71 12.95 -22.15
C ARG A 155 -13.03 13.39 -20.87
N LYS A 156 -12.33 14.53 -20.95
CA LYS A 156 -11.77 15.25 -19.81
C LYS A 156 -12.57 16.52 -19.57
N PHE A 157 -12.94 16.79 -18.33
CA PHE A 157 -13.67 17.96 -17.87
C PHE A 157 -12.86 18.73 -16.83
N SER A 158 -12.99 20.06 -16.86
CA SER A 158 -12.52 20.94 -15.79
C SER A 158 -13.35 20.74 -14.53
N ALA A 159 -12.73 20.38 -13.40
CA ALA A 159 -13.42 20.33 -12.11
C ALA A 159 -13.99 21.68 -11.64
N ALA A 160 -13.39 22.78 -12.10
CA ALA A 160 -13.82 24.11 -11.69
C ALA A 160 -15.09 24.54 -12.42
N THR A 161 -15.21 24.22 -13.72
CA THR A 161 -16.23 24.82 -14.61
C THR A 161 -17.15 23.81 -15.29
N GLY A 162 -16.80 22.52 -15.31
CA GLY A 162 -17.53 21.51 -16.10
C GLY A 162 -17.31 21.63 -17.62
N GLU A 163 -16.38 22.49 -18.06
CA GLU A 163 -16.00 22.61 -19.48
C GLU A 163 -15.29 21.34 -19.95
N GLN A 164 -15.67 20.84 -21.13
CA GLN A 164 -14.95 19.75 -21.79
C GLN A 164 -13.62 20.28 -22.34
N LEU A 165 -12.52 19.78 -21.80
CA LEU A 165 -11.16 20.19 -22.18
C LEU A 165 -10.68 19.45 -23.44
N TRP A 166 -11.00 18.16 -23.55
CA TRP A 166 -10.75 17.35 -24.74
C TRP A 166 -11.61 16.08 -24.73
N GLU A 167 -11.69 15.43 -25.89
CA GLU A 167 -12.26 14.10 -26.06
C GLU A 167 -11.33 13.20 -26.87
N PHE A 168 -11.42 11.90 -26.62
CA PHE A 168 -10.66 10.87 -27.30
C PHE A 168 -11.61 9.81 -27.87
N ASP A 169 -11.56 9.61 -29.18
CA ASP A 169 -12.38 8.63 -29.90
C ASP A 169 -11.85 7.20 -29.68
N LEU A 170 -12.58 6.41 -28.88
CA LEU A 170 -12.26 5.01 -28.60
C LEU A 170 -12.69 4.06 -29.75
N TRP A 171 -13.47 4.58 -30.70
CA TRP A 171 -14.07 3.83 -31.81
C TRP A 171 -13.31 3.99 -33.13
N THR A 172 -12.34 4.91 -33.21
CA THR A 172 -11.67 5.30 -34.46
C THR A 172 -11.22 4.12 -35.33
N SER A 173 -11.51 4.17 -36.62
CA SER A 173 -11.07 3.14 -37.59
C SER A 173 -9.57 3.24 -37.93
N ALA A 174 -8.91 4.34 -37.51
CA ALA A 174 -7.46 4.51 -37.66
C ALA A 174 -6.65 3.48 -36.85
N ASP A 175 -7.24 2.92 -35.79
CA ASP A 175 -6.62 1.92 -34.91
C ASP A 175 -7.03 0.47 -35.27
N GLY A 176 -7.54 0.26 -36.49
CA GLY A 176 -8.01 -1.02 -36.99
C GLY A 176 -9.53 -1.15 -36.97
N ASP A 177 -10.04 -2.39 -36.98
CA ASP A 177 -11.49 -2.62 -36.96
C ASP A 177 -12.10 -2.02 -35.69
N SER A 178 -13.21 -1.30 -35.84
CA SER A 178 -13.86 -0.58 -34.75
C SER A 178 -14.72 -1.51 -33.87
N PRO A 179 -14.63 -1.44 -32.53
CA PRO A 179 -15.53 -2.19 -31.67
C PRO A 179 -16.98 -1.77 -31.90
N SER A 180 -17.94 -2.70 -31.87
CA SER A 180 -19.37 -2.38 -31.93
C SER A 180 -20.00 -2.36 -30.53
N GLY A 181 -21.06 -1.57 -30.30
CA GLY A 181 -21.83 -1.66 -29.06
C GLY A 181 -21.51 -0.56 -28.04
N ASN A 182 -21.12 -0.92 -26.81
CA ASN A 182 -21.05 0.02 -25.68
C ASN A 182 -19.69 -0.09 -24.98
N THR A 183 -19.17 1.04 -24.49
CA THR A 183 -17.87 1.11 -23.78
C THR A 183 -17.94 0.44 -22.40
N HIS A 184 -18.90 0.80 -21.53
CA HIS A 184 -19.10 0.23 -20.19
C HIS A 184 -17.79 0.03 -19.36
N THR A 185 -16.80 0.91 -19.49
CA THR A 185 -15.53 0.81 -18.75
C THR A 185 -15.26 2.09 -17.99
N THR A 186 -14.81 1.96 -16.74
CA THR A 186 -14.38 3.11 -15.96
C THR A 186 -12.91 3.41 -16.29
N PRO A 187 -12.54 4.67 -16.61
CA PRO A 187 -11.13 5.02 -16.82
C PRO A 187 -10.32 4.88 -15.52
N SER A 188 -9.03 4.56 -15.64
CA SER A 188 -8.07 4.50 -14.54
C SER A 188 -6.93 5.47 -14.79
N ILE A 189 -6.49 6.23 -13.79
CA ILE A 189 -5.53 7.32 -13.97
C ILE A 189 -4.25 7.01 -13.19
N ASP A 190 -3.12 6.93 -13.89
CA ASP A 190 -1.81 6.70 -13.27
C ASP A 190 -1.23 7.98 -12.66
N THR A 191 -0.09 7.80 -12.00
CA THR A 191 0.63 8.80 -11.27
C THR A 191 1.26 9.91 -12.10
N ASP A 192 1.53 9.63 -13.37
CA ASP A 192 1.97 10.60 -14.37
C ASP A 192 0.78 11.27 -15.10
N GLY A 193 -0.45 10.98 -14.68
CA GLY A 193 -1.69 11.42 -15.32
C GLY A 193 -2.08 10.65 -16.58
N THR A 194 -1.36 9.58 -16.94
CA THR A 194 -1.77 8.69 -18.04
C THR A 194 -3.11 8.05 -17.73
N VAL A 195 -4.04 8.14 -18.67
CA VAL A 195 -5.37 7.52 -18.54
C VAL A 195 -5.38 6.20 -19.29
N TYR A 196 -5.76 5.13 -18.58
CA TYR A 196 -5.99 3.81 -19.14
C TYR A 196 -7.48 3.52 -19.25
N VAL A 197 -7.90 3.08 -20.44
CA VAL A 197 -9.31 2.76 -20.70
C VAL A 197 -9.43 1.64 -21.71
N GLY A 198 -10.29 0.67 -21.40
CA GLY A 198 -10.65 -0.41 -22.32
C GLY A 198 -11.91 -0.06 -23.12
N THR A 199 -12.04 -0.63 -24.30
CA THR A 199 -13.30 -0.65 -25.05
C THR A 199 -13.39 -1.94 -25.84
N GLY A 200 -14.58 -2.48 -26.01
CA GLY A 200 -14.76 -3.73 -26.72
C GLY A 200 -16.20 -3.97 -27.09
N ASP A 201 -16.40 -4.94 -27.97
CA ASP A 201 -17.72 -5.24 -28.47
C ASP A 201 -18.41 -6.38 -27.71
N THR A 202 -19.75 -6.33 -27.69
CA THR A 202 -20.57 -7.42 -27.16
C THR A 202 -20.55 -8.65 -28.08
N SER A 203 -20.12 -8.48 -29.34
CA SER A 203 -19.98 -9.56 -30.32
C SER A 203 -18.76 -10.46 -30.07
N GLY A 204 -17.80 -9.94 -29.31
CA GLY A 204 -16.57 -10.59 -28.94
C GLY A 204 -15.49 -10.57 -30.03
N LYS A 205 -15.60 -9.75 -31.07
CA LYS A 205 -14.66 -9.76 -32.19
C LYS A 205 -13.51 -8.79 -31.99
N ILE A 206 -13.76 -7.65 -31.36
CA ILE A 206 -12.82 -6.54 -31.31
C ILE A 206 -12.76 -6.00 -29.88
N GLY A 207 -11.55 -5.91 -29.34
CA GLY A 207 -11.26 -5.23 -28.09
C GLY A 207 -10.02 -4.36 -28.23
N ARG A 208 -9.99 -3.27 -27.46
CA ARG A 208 -8.88 -2.33 -27.40
C ARG A 208 -8.61 -1.90 -25.97
N VAL A 209 -7.35 -1.64 -25.68
CA VAL A 209 -6.92 -0.94 -24.46
C VAL A 209 -6.07 0.24 -24.88
N TYR A 210 -6.41 1.41 -24.36
CA TYR A 210 -5.71 2.65 -24.63
C TYR A 210 -4.92 3.09 -23.42
N ALA A 211 -3.74 3.63 -23.67
CA ALA A 211 -3.09 4.60 -22.80
C ALA A 211 -3.14 5.96 -23.48
N ILE A 212 -3.59 6.97 -22.75
CA ILE A 212 -3.85 8.32 -23.25
C ILE A 212 -3.09 9.29 -22.35
N ASN A 213 -2.30 10.18 -22.93
CA ASN A 213 -1.57 11.20 -22.19
C ASN A 213 -2.54 12.21 -21.54
N PRO A 214 -2.11 12.94 -20.49
CA PRO A 214 -2.94 13.95 -19.84
C PRO A 214 -3.53 15.03 -20.77
N ASP A 215 -2.85 15.28 -21.90
CA ASP A 215 -3.22 16.25 -22.93
C ASP A 215 -4.23 15.71 -23.97
N GLY A 216 -4.67 14.45 -23.82
CA GLY A 216 -5.62 13.80 -24.72
C GLY A 216 -4.98 13.13 -25.94
N THR A 217 -3.66 13.13 -26.07
CA THR A 217 -2.99 12.42 -27.17
C THR A 217 -2.83 10.93 -26.85
N LYS A 218 -2.91 10.08 -27.88
CA LYS A 218 -2.69 8.63 -27.74
C LYS A 218 -1.24 8.35 -27.34
N LYS A 219 -1.01 7.72 -26.19
CA LYS A 219 0.31 7.21 -25.77
C LYS A 219 0.61 5.89 -26.46
N TRP A 220 -0.31 4.94 -26.36
CA TRP A 220 -0.31 3.70 -27.14
C TRP A 220 -1.71 3.09 -27.18
N VAL A 221 -1.92 2.20 -28.14
CA VAL A 221 -3.12 1.36 -28.20
C VAL A 221 -2.68 -0.09 -28.37
N VAL A 222 -3.33 -0.93 -27.59
CA VAL A 222 -3.33 -2.36 -27.77
C VAL A 222 -4.61 -2.71 -28.49
N ALA A 223 -4.47 -3.24 -29.70
CA ALA A 223 -5.58 -3.72 -30.52
C ALA A 223 -5.26 -5.12 -31.05
N GLY A 224 -6.24 -6.01 -31.05
CA GLY A 224 -6.03 -7.36 -31.56
C GLY A 224 -7.33 -8.07 -31.86
N ASP A 225 -7.40 -8.67 -33.04
CA ASP A 225 -8.38 -9.70 -33.39
C ASP A 225 -8.13 -10.94 -32.50
N ALA A 226 -9.21 -11.62 -32.10
CA ALA A 226 -9.19 -12.89 -31.37
C ALA A 226 -8.20 -13.90 -31.97
N GLU A 227 -7.97 -13.85 -33.29
CA GLU A 227 -7.12 -14.77 -34.03
C GLU A 227 -5.61 -14.52 -33.88
N LYS A 228 -5.19 -13.35 -33.35
CA LYS A 228 -3.77 -12.93 -33.26
C LYS A 228 -3.11 -13.18 -31.90
N GLY A 229 -3.81 -13.81 -30.96
CA GLY A 229 -3.23 -14.34 -29.72
C GLY A 229 -2.84 -13.32 -28.63
N PHE A 230 -3.24 -12.05 -28.75
CA PHE A 230 -3.03 -11.03 -27.71
C PHE A 230 -3.94 -11.25 -26.49
N TRP A 231 -5.21 -11.56 -26.73
CA TRP A 231 -6.19 -11.73 -25.66
C TRP A 231 -6.10 -13.10 -24.99
N ASN A 232 -5.65 -14.13 -25.72
CA ASN A 232 -5.63 -15.54 -25.30
C ASN A 232 -4.56 -16.36 -26.06
N LYS A 233 -4.30 -17.61 -25.63
CA LYS A 233 -3.44 -18.57 -26.35
C LYS A 233 -4.26 -19.40 -27.34
N GLY A 234 -4.02 -19.23 -28.64
CA GLY A 234 -4.72 -19.93 -29.73
C GLY A 234 -6.02 -19.24 -30.17
N GLN A 235 -6.79 -19.91 -31.04
CA GLN A 235 -8.04 -19.40 -31.65
C GLN A 235 -9.26 -19.45 -30.70
N ALA A 236 -9.05 -19.72 -29.41
CA ALA A 236 -10.11 -20.19 -28.52
C ALA A 236 -11.02 -19.10 -27.94
N SER A 237 -10.77 -17.80 -28.18
CA SER A 237 -11.60 -16.78 -27.54
C SER A 237 -11.50 -15.33 -28.01
N LYS A 238 -12.70 -14.78 -27.93
CA LYS A 238 -13.20 -13.47 -28.33
C LYS A 238 -12.94 -12.39 -27.26
N PRO A 239 -12.30 -11.24 -27.56
CA PRO A 239 -12.17 -10.14 -26.61
C PRO A 239 -13.52 -9.54 -26.23
N ARG A 240 -13.81 -9.40 -24.93
CA ARG A 240 -14.97 -8.69 -24.41
C ARG A 240 -14.54 -7.79 -23.25
N ILE A 241 -14.40 -6.50 -23.52
CA ILE A 241 -13.82 -5.52 -22.61
C ILE A 241 -14.93 -4.57 -22.11
N ASN A 242 -15.93 -5.14 -21.44
CA ASN A 242 -17.10 -4.43 -20.92
C ASN A 242 -17.21 -4.70 -19.42
N TYR A 243 -17.62 -3.70 -18.65
CA TYR A 243 -17.75 -3.75 -17.19
C TYR A 243 -16.42 -3.88 -16.45
N LEU A 244 -15.34 -3.37 -17.08
CA LEU A 244 -13.98 -3.53 -16.60
C LEU A 244 -13.34 -2.19 -16.27
N THR A 245 -12.57 -2.21 -15.20
CA THR A 245 -11.67 -1.14 -14.76
C THR A 245 -10.27 -1.74 -14.67
N CYS A 246 -9.27 -1.04 -15.19
CA CYS A 246 -7.88 -1.49 -15.09
C CYS A 246 -7.40 -1.39 -13.64
N ALA A 247 -6.64 -2.39 -13.18
CA ALA A 247 -5.78 -2.19 -12.00
C ALA A 247 -4.42 -1.67 -12.47
N ILE A 248 -3.82 -0.77 -11.71
CA ILE A 248 -2.55 -0.14 -12.05
C ILE A 248 -1.49 -0.66 -11.07
N GLY A 249 -0.58 -1.53 -11.51
CA GLY A 249 0.60 -1.91 -10.73
C GLY A 249 1.69 -0.84 -10.82
N GLU A 250 2.91 -1.15 -10.38
CA GLU A 250 4.03 -0.20 -10.48
C GLU A 250 4.45 0.04 -11.95
N ASN A 251 4.79 -1.03 -12.66
CA ASN A 251 5.28 -0.99 -14.05
C ASN A 251 4.27 -1.50 -15.09
N HIS A 252 3.16 -2.10 -14.63
CA HIS A 252 2.19 -2.77 -15.48
C HIS A 252 0.78 -2.29 -15.16
N ILE A 253 -0.10 -2.30 -16.16
CA ILE A 253 -1.54 -2.34 -15.93
C ILE A 253 -2.04 -3.77 -16.04
N TYR A 254 -3.13 -4.04 -15.32
CA TYR A 254 -3.81 -5.32 -15.36
C TYR A 254 -5.22 -5.12 -15.90
N MET A 255 -5.53 -5.84 -16.96
CA MET A 255 -6.82 -5.73 -17.65
C MET A 255 -7.49 -7.09 -17.76
N GLY A 256 -8.77 -7.12 -17.44
CA GLY A 256 -9.60 -8.30 -17.60
C GLY A 256 -10.09 -8.48 -19.03
N ASN A 257 -10.58 -9.68 -19.30
CA ASN A 257 -11.33 -10.01 -20.51
C ASN A 257 -12.53 -10.88 -20.10
N GLY A 258 -13.73 -10.41 -20.40
CA GLY A 258 -15.02 -11.05 -20.11
C GLY A 258 -15.50 -12.06 -21.16
N GLY A 259 -14.63 -12.44 -22.11
CA GLY A 259 -14.96 -13.37 -23.20
C GLY A 259 -15.30 -14.78 -22.73
N SER A 260 -15.71 -15.66 -23.65
CA SER A 260 -16.16 -17.04 -23.34
C SER A 260 -15.13 -17.90 -22.61
N THR A 261 -13.84 -17.66 -22.85
CA THR A 261 -12.77 -18.22 -22.00
C THR A 261 -12.32 -17.20 -20.96
N GLY A 262 -12.39 -15.91 -21.24
CA GLY A 262 -11.80 -14.86 -20.41
C GLY A 262 -10.29 -14.98 -20.16
N SER A 263 -9.73 -13.92 -19.59
CA SER A 263 -8.31 -13.84 -19.20
C SER A 263 -8.06 -12.59 -18.35
N VAL A 264 -6.96 -12.57 -17.61
CA VAL A 264 -6.37 -11.32 -17.09
C VAL A 264 -5.01 -11.14 -17.74
N LEU A 265 -4.74 -9.95 -18.23
CA LEU A 265 -3.52 -9.58 -18.94
C LEU A 265 -2.67 -8.66 -18.06
N ALA A 266 -1.36 -8.84 -18.08
CA ALA A 266 -0.40 -7.85 -17.62
C ALA A 266 0.20 -7.14 -18.84
N VAL A 267 0.11 -5.82 -18.86
CA VAL A 267 0.56 -4.97 -19.97
C VAL A 267 1.52 -3.92 -19.43
N ASP A 268 2.69 -3.81 -20.04
CA ASP A 268 3.70 -2.80 -19.69
C ASP A 268 3.16 -1.38 -19.96
N LYS A 269 3.24 -0.51 -18.94
CA LYS A 269 2.66 0.84 -18.96
C LYS A 269 3.26 1.76 -20.01
N ASN A 270 4.51 1.52 -20.38
CA ASN A 270 5.28 2.41 -21.25
C ASN A 270 5.12 2.04 -22.73
N THR A 271 5.09 0.74 -23.00
CA THR A 271 5.14 0.20 -24.36
C THR A 271 3.80 -0.34 -24.86
N GLY A 272 2.87 -0.66 -23.95
CA GLY A 272 1.64 -1.37 -24.28
C GLY A 272 1.86 -2.85 -24.63
N TYR A 273 3.06 -3.40 -24.42
CA TYR A 273 3.29 -4.82 -24.67
C TYR A 273 2.70 -5.69 -23.56
N ARG A 274 2.01 -6.78 -23.96
CA ARG A 274 1.61 -7.82 -23.02
C ARG A 274 2.84 -8.59 -22.56
N VAL A 275 3.15 -8.51 -21.27
CA VAL A 275 4.26 -9.23 -20.64
C VAL A 275 3.82 -10.58 -20.07
N GLY A 276 2.53 -10.72 -19.78
CA GLY A 276 1.96 -11.99 -19.35
C GLY A 276 0.45 -12.01 -19.38
N TYR A 277 -0.11 -13.19 -19.17
CA TYR A 277 -1.53 -13.40 -19.08
C TYR A 277 -1.82 -14.63 -18.23
N VAL A 278 -3.01 -14.66 -17.63
CA VAL A 278 -3.49 -15.80 -16.88
C VAL A 278 -4.87 -16.24 -17.40
N ALA A 279 -5.02 -17.57 -17.50
CA ALA A 279 -6.18 -18.31 -17.94
C ALA A 279 -6.26 -19.62 -17.13
N ASN A 280 -7.41 -20.32 -17.10
CA ASN A 280 -7.60 -21.55 -16.30
C ASN A 280 -6.50 -22.62 -16.47
N ALA A 281 -6.23 -23.34 -15.36
CA ALA A 281 -5.08 -24.21 -15.13
C ALA A 281 -4.95 -25.44 -16.04
N ASP A 282 -6.01 -25.85 -16.74
CA ASP A 282 -6.03 -27.03 -17.60
C ASP A 282 -5.87 -26.71 -19.10
N ASN A 283 -5.65 -25.43 -19.46
CA ASN A 283 -5.57 -24.97 -20.86
C ASN A 283 -6.80 -25.31 -21.72
N SER A 284 -7.95 -25.70 -21.14
CA SER A 284 -9.15 -26.07 -21.89
C SER A 284 -10.01 -24.85 -22.29
N GLY A 285 -9.75 -23.69 -21.66
CA GLY A 285 -10.32 -22.40 -22.07
C GLY A 285 -10.69 -21.48 -20.90
N GLY A 286 -9.69 -20.81 -20.31
CA GLY A 286 -9.78 -19.60 -19.46
C GLY A 286 -10.78 -19.63 -18.26
N PRO A 287 -10.83 -18.59 -17.37
CA PRO A 287 -11.84 -18.51 -16.32
C PRO A 287 -13.22 -18.72 -16.95
N SER A 288 -13.86 -19.86 -16.66
CA SER A 288 -15.24 -20.11 -17.06
C SER A 288 -16.03 -18.82 -16.76
N GLY A 289 -16.60 -18.16 -17.77
CA GLY A 289 -17.40 -16.92 -17.65
C GLY A 289 -16.70 -15.56 -17.72
N GLY A 290 -15.36 -15.49 -17.74
CA GLY A 290 -14.60 -14.24 -17.95
C GLY A 290 -14.69 -13.19 -16.85
N VAL A 291 -13.82 -12.17 -16.92
CA VAL A 291 -13.80 -11.07 -15.95
C VAL A 291 -15.04 -10.19 -16.13
N SER A 292 -15.82 -9.99 -15.06
CA SER A 292 -17.13 -9.31 -15.12
C SER A 292 -17.26 -8.07 -14.24
N ALA A 293 -16.23 -7.77 -13.45
CA ALA A 293 -16.12 -6.58 -12.62
C ALA A 293 -14.65 -6.15 -12.53
N GLY A 294 -14.39 -4.97 -11.97
CA GLY A 294 -13.04 -4.40 -11.85
C GLY A 294 -12.04 -5.34 -11.17
N ILE A 295 -10.79 -5.28 -11.63
CA ILE A 295 -9.66 -5.99 -11.03
C ILE A 295 -9.17 -5.20 -9.82
N ALA A 296 -8.86 -5.90 -8.73
CA ALA A 296 -8.21 -5.32 -7.56
C ALA A 296 -6.82 -5.92 -7.36
N LEU A 297 -5.84 -5.10 -6.97
CA LEU A 297 -4.54 -5.57 -6.53
C LEU A 297 -4.45 -5.49 -5.00
N ALA A 298 -4.46 -6.64 -4.33
CA ALA A 298 -4.20 -6.78 -2.90
C ALA A 298 -2.75 -7.21 -2.68
N ASN A 299 -1.87 -6.25 -2.40
CA ASN A 299 -0.42 -6.48 -2.33
C ASN A 299 0.10 -7.06 -3.67
N ASN A 300 0.63 -8.28 -3.68
CA ASN A 300 1.07 -8.98 -4.89
C ASN A 300 -0.01 -9.89 -5.49
N THR A 301 -1.25 -9.85 -4.99
CA THR A 301 -2.35 -10.69 -5.48
C THR A 301 -3.32 -9.87 -6.31
N LEU A 302 -3.40 -10.14 -7.61
CA LEU A 302 -4.48 -9.68 -8.49
C LEU A 302 -5.73 -10.49 -8.21
N ILE A 303 -6.87 -9.82 -8.08
CA ILE A 303 -8.15 -10.41 -7.76
C ILE A 303 -9.17 -9.94 -8.76
N TRP A 304 -10.04 -10.85 -9.21
CA TRP A 304 -11.12 -10.48 -10.12
C TRP A 304 -12.33 -11.37 -9.95
N ALA A 305 -13.47 -10.79 -10.32
CA ALA A 305 -14.74 -11.48 -10.31
C ALA A 305 -15.00 -12.18 -11.66
N GLY A 306 -15.31 -13.48 -11.62
CA GLY A 306 -15.61 -14.30 -12.81
C GLY A 306 -17.10 -14.40 -13.15
N GLY A 307 -17.91 -13.44 -12.71
CA GLY A 307 -19.36 -13.42 -12.88
C GLY A 307 -20.07 -14.57 -12.18
N LYS A 308 -20.41 -15.63 -12.93
CA LYS A 308 -21.12 -16.80 -12.39
C LYS A 308 -20.20 -17.89 -11.83
N ASN A 309 -18.89 -17.65 -11.83
CA ASN A 309 -17.88 -18.69 -11.64
C ASN A 309 -16.95 -18.43 -10.45
N GLY A 310 -17.33 -17.52 -9.55
CA GLY A 310 -16.61 -17.25 -8.31
C GLY A 310 -15.53 -16.18 -8.44
N LEU A 311 -14.68 -16.12 -7.41
CA LEU A 311 -13.60 -15.15 -7.24
C LEU A 311 -12.26 -15.82 -7.50
N PHE A 312 -11.40 -15.14 -8.24
CA PHE A 312 -10.12 -15.66 -8.66
C PHE A 312 -9.03 -14.72 -8.16
N GLY A 313 -7.88 -15.31 -7.82
CA GLY A 313 -6.69 -14.55 -7.50
C GLY A 313 -5.45 -15.14 -8.16
N ALA A 314 -4.52 -14.27 -8.55
CA ALA A 314 -3.24 -14.65 -9.13
C ALA A 314 -2.10 -13.77 -8.61
N SER A 315 -0.88 -14.31 -8.58
CA SER A 315 0.30 -13.50 -8.27
C SER A 315 0.58 -12.51 -9.41
N ALA A 316 0.61 -11.23 -9.09
CA ALA A 316 0.92 -10.14 -10.00
C ALA A 316 2.36 -10.25 -10.52
N SER A 317 3.33 -10.52 -9.64
CA SER A 317 4.73 -10.72 -10.02
C SER A 317 4.91 -11.95 -10.92
N ALA A 318 4.26 -13.07 -10.61
CA ALA A 318 4.30 -14.25 -11.48
C ALA A 318 3.73 -13.91 -12.86
N LEU A 319 2.59 -13.20 -12.91
CA LEU A 319 1.96 -12.78 -14.14
C LEU A 319 2.87 -11.86 -14.97
N ASN A 320 3.56 -10.91 -14.32
CA ASN A 320 4.49 -10.00 -14.99
C ASN A 320 5.65 -10.75 -15.68
N THR A 321 6.00 -11.93 -15.17
CA THR A 321 7.04 -12.82 -15.74
C THR A 321 6.50 -13.94 -16.64
N GLY A 322 5.20 -13.92 -16.96
CA GLY A 322 4.55 -14.93 -17.80
C GLY A 322 4.21 -16.25 -17.09
N GLY A 323 4.24 -16.28 -15.76
CA GLY A 323 3.86 -17.42 -14.92
C GLY A 323 2.37 -17.45 -14.58
N ASN A 324 1.88 -18.66 -14.25
CA ASN A 324 0.49 -18.91 -13.86
C ASN A 324 0.42 -19.52 -12.46
N VAL A 325 0.19 -18.69 -11.45
CA VAL A 325 -0.18 -19.16 -10.09
C VAL A 325 -1.53 -18.56 -9.76
N MET A 326 -2.52 -19.41 -9.57
CA MET A 326 -3.87 -19.00 -9.27
C MET A 326 -4.45 -19.79 -8.11
N TRP A 327 -5.17 -19.09 -7.24
CA TRP A 327 -6.22 -19.69 -6.44
C TRP A 327 -7.56 -19.24 -7.00
N ALA A 328 -8.60 -20.02 -6.72
CA ALA A 328 -9.95 -19.58 -7.00
C ALA A 328 -10.91 -20.14 -5.95
N TRP A 329 -11.92 -19.34 -5.64
CA TRP A 329 -12.88 -19.54 -4.56
C TRP A 329 -14.28 -19.64 -5.17
N GLN A 330 -15.02 -20.68 -4.78
CA GLN A 330 -16.36 -21.00 -5.28
C GLN A 330 -16.38 -21.29 -6.80
N ILE A 331 -15.45 -22.14 -7.27
CA ILE A 331 -15.34 -22.55 -8.68
C ILE A 331 -16.37 -23.65 -9.01
N TYR A 332 -16.92 -23.58 -10.23
CA TYR A 332 -17.73 -24.64 -10.83
C TYR A 332 -16.96 -25.98 -10.96
N SER A 333 -17.59 -27.08 -10.54
CA SER A 333 -17.30 -28.42 -11.08
C SER A 333 -18.61 -28.99 -11.64
N SER A 334 -18.67 -29.19 -12.96
CA SER A 334 -19.79 -29.77 -13.74
C SER A 334 -21.02 -30.29 -12.96
N GLY A 335 -22.11 -29.50 -12.89
CA GLY A 335 -23.40 -29.88 -12.26
C GLY A 335 -24.43 -28.74 -12.19
N ASN A 336 -25.67 -29.02 -11.75
CA ASN A 336 -26.75 -28.02 -11.54
C ASN A 336 -26.57 -27.17 -10.27
N ASP A 337 -25.59 -27.49 -9.41
CA ASP A 337 -25.27 -26.75 -8.20
C ASP A 337 -24.25 -25.65 -8.51
N LYS A 338 -24.74 -24.47 -8.89
CA LYS A 338 -23.89 -23.28 -9.04
C LYS A 338 -23.58 -22.71 -7.66
N PRO A 339 -22.32 -22.50 -7.28
CA PRO A 339 -22.04 -21.88 -5.99
C PRO A 339 -22.52 -20.42 -5.94
N SER A 340 -22.44 -19.64 -7.02
CA SER A 340 -22.99 -18.26 -7.09
C SER A 340 -23.81 -18.01 -8.37
N GLU A 341 -24.94 -17.31 -8.26
CA GLU A 341 -25.76 -16.87 -9.40
C GLU A 341 -25.27 -15.57 -10.04
N ASN A 342 -24.65 -14.69 -9.25
CA ASN A 342 -24.09 -13.43 -9.73
C ASN A 342 -22.99 -12.91 -8.79
N MET A 343 -21.82 -12.66 -9.37
CA MET A 343 -20.69 -12.01 -8.72
C MET A 343 -20.09 -10.98 -9.71
N ASN A 344 -20.87 -9.95 -10.03
CA ASN A 344 -20.44 -8.82 -10.88
C ASN A 344 -20.07 -7.58 -10.06
N ALA A 345 -19.95 -7.74 -8.74
CA ALA A 345 -19.67 -6.65 -7.84
C ALA A 345 -18.16 -6.43 -7.69
N SER A 346 -17.75 -5.17 -7.62
CA SER A 346 -16.38 -4.78 -7.28
C SER A 346 -16.06 -5.18 -5.83
N VAL A 347 -14.81 -5.56 -5.59
CA VAL A 347 -14.29 -5.89 -4.26
C VAL A 347 -13.54 -4.71 -3.65
N ALA A 348 -13.57 -4.60 -2.33
CA ALA A 348 -12.70 -3.73 -1.55
C ALA A 348 -11.58 -4.55 -0.92
N VAL A 349 -10.43 -3.92 -0.70
CA VAL A 349 -9.26 -4.56 -0.09
C VAL A 349 -8.77 -3.69 1.06
N ASP A 350 -8.58 -4.29 2.24
CA ASP A 350 -8.02 -3.59 3.40
C ASP A 350 -6.48 -3.55 3.37
N ALA A 351 -5.89 -2.82 4.32
CA ALA A 351 -4.43 -2.68 4.45
C ALA A 351 -3.70 -4.01 4.73
N THR A 352 -4.40 -5.05 5.18
CA THR A 352 -3.82 -6.38 5.42
C THR A 352 -3.90 -7.29 4.19
N GLY A 353 -4.56 -6.84 3.12
CA GLY A 353 -4.84 -7.64 1.92
C GLY A 353 -6.08 -8.52 2.04
N THR A 354 -6.95 -8.29 3.04
CA THR A 354 -8.26 -8.95 3.11
C THR A 354 -9.20 -8.34 2.08
N ILE A 355 -9.92 -9.20 1.39
CA ILE A 355 -10.79 -8.89 0.27
C ILE A 355 -12.23 -8.97 0.76
N TYR A 356 -13.01 -7.92 0.53
CA TYR A 356 -14.41 -7.83 0.91
C TYR A 356 -15.27 -7.61 -0.32
N GLY A 357 -16.42 -8.27 -0.39
CA GLY A 357 -17.33 -8.11 -1.51
C GLY A 357 -18.71 -8.68 -1.24
N ILE A 358 -19.53 -8.71 -2.28
CA ILE A 358 -20.89 -9.23 -2.27
C ILE A 358 -21.09 -10.18 -3.45
N ALA A 359 -21.77 -11.29 -3.20
CA ALA A 359 -22.13 -12.28 -4.21
C ALA A 359 -23.52 -12.84 -3.92
N THR A 360 -24.26 -13.24 -4.95
CA THR A 360 -25.56 -13.91 -4.80
C THR A 360 -25.39 -15.42 -4.93
N PHE A 361 -25.86 -16.17 -3.94
CA PHE A 361 -25.77 -17.63 -3.87
C PHE A 361 -27.18 -18.24 -3.99
N PRO A 362 -27.38 -19.37 -4.72
CA PRO A 362 -28.73 -19.94 -4.88
C PRO A 362 -29.40 -20.34 -3.57
N SER A 363 -28.64 -20.80 -2.58
CA SER A 363 -29.17 -21.37 -1.34
C SER A 363 -29.34 -20.36 -0.19
N ILE A 364 -28.62 -19.25 -0.21
CA ILE A 364 -28.57 -18.27 0.90
C ILE A 364 -28.78 -16.81 0.46
N GLY A 365 -29.06 -16.59 -0.82
CA GLY A 365 -29.29 -15.26 -1.41
C GLY A 365 -28.03 -14.40 -1.50
N SER A 366 -28.21 -13.10 -1.67
CA SER A 366 -27.12 -12.12 -1.66
C SER A 366 -26.43 -12.10 -0.30
N SER A 367 -25.12 -12.29 -0.31
CA SER A 367 -24.28 -12.39 0.89
C SER A 367 -23.02 -11.55 0.74
N ALA A 368 -22.62 -10.87 1.81
CA ALA A 368 -21.29 -10.28 1.92
C ALA A 368 -20.27 -11.36 2.30
N PHE A 369 -19.01 -11.18 1.91
CA PHE A 369 -17.93 -12.11 2.23
C PHE A 369 -16.62 -11.38 2.56
N ALA A 370 -15.73 -12.08 3.27
CA ALA A 370 -14.32 -11.74 3.38
C ALA A 370 -13.42 -12.93 3.04
N ILE A 371 -12.36 -12.67 2.28
CA ILE A 371 -11.40 -13.67 1.79
C ILE A 371 -9.97 -13.13 2.00
N GLY A 372 -9.03 -13.98 2.40
CA GLY A 372 -7.61 -13.63 2.47
C GLY A 372 -6.99 -13.50 1.07
N SER A 373 -5.87 -12.80 0.94
CA SER A 373 -5.11 -12.73 -0.32
C SER A 373 -4.56 -14.08 -0.81
N ASP A 374 -4.62 -15.11 0.04
CA ASP A 374 -4.33 -16.52 -0.23
C ASP A 374 -5.54 -17.31 -0.77
N GLY A 375 -6.71 -16.69 -0.87
CA GLY A 375 -7.96 -17.31 -1.33
C GLY A 375 -8.75 -18.03 -0.24
N VAL A 376 -8.33 -17.96 1.02
CA VAL A 376 -9.03 -18.60 2.14
C VAL A 376 -10.21 -17.73 2.59
N GLU A 377 -11.42 -18.30 2.60
CA GLU A 377 -12.61 -17.63 3.13
C GLU A 377 -12.46 -17.39 4.63
N LYS A 378 -12.59 -16.12 5.05
CA LYS A 378 -12.61 -15.75 6.46
C LYS A 378 -14.02 -15.83 7.03
N TRP A 379 -14.99 -15.26 6.31
CA TRP A 379 -16.39 -15.30 6.70
C TRP A 379 -17.31 -15.00 5.51
N ARG A 380 -18.58 -15.36 5.68
CA ARG A 380 -19.67 -15.05 4.76
C ARG A 380 -20.96 -14.83 5.53
N THR A 381 -21.70 -13.79 5.16
CA THR A 381 -22.91 -13.36 5.86
C THR A 381 -24.04 -13.07 4.88
N SER A 382 -25.16 -13.78 5.03
CA SER A 382 -26.38 -13.50 4.26
C SER A 382 -26.93 -12.12 4.63
N LEU A 383 -27.34 -11.36 3.62
CA LEU A 383 -27.90 -10.01 3.78
C LEU A 383 -29.43 -10.02 3.82
N GLY A 384 -30.05 -11.20 3.95
CA GLY A 384 -31.50 -11.36 3.94
C GLY A 384 -32.12 -11.27 2.53
N ASN A 385 -33.38 -10.85 2.46
CA ASN A 385 -34.16 -10.76 1.21
C ASN A 385 -33.79 -9.49 0.42
N VAL A 386 -32.55 -9.41 -0.03
CA VAL A 386 -32.10 -8.35 -0.95
C VAL A 386 -31.87 -8.89 -2.35
N GLY A 387 -32.04 -8.01 -3.33
CA GLY A 387 -31.90 -8.34 -4.74
C GLY A 387 -30.47 -8.64 -5.14
N THR A 388 -30.33 -9.14 -6.35
CA THR A 388 -29.05 -9.41 -6.98
C THR A 388 -28.35 -8.10 -7.39
N LEU A 389 -27.12 -7.89 -6.92
CA LEU A 389 -26.31 -6.73 -7.31
C LEU A 389 -25.58 -6.97 -8.65
N ASP A 390 -25.54 -5.96 -9.51
CA ASP A 390 -25.04 -6.11 -10.89
C ASP A 390 -23.88 -5.16 -11.26
N GLN A 391 -23.70 -4.04 -10.55
CA GLN A 391 -22.71 -2.99 -10.89
C GLN A 391 -22.03 -2.37 -9.64
N GLY A 392 -22.37 -2.88 -8.45
CA GLY A 392 -21.99 -2.32 -7.15
C GLY A 392 -20.90 -3.16 -6.47
N GLY A 393 -20.88 -3.24 -5.14
CA GLY A 393 -19.70 -3.71 -4.41
C GLY A 393 -19.64 -3.23 -2.96
N GLY A 394 -18.62 -3.73 -2.26
CA GLY A 394 -18.33 -3.35 -0.88
C GLY A 394 -17.34 -2.20 -0.82
N VAL A 395 -17.44 -1.39 0.24
CA VAL A 395 -16.48 -0.35 0.61
C VAL A 395 -16.13 -0.46 2.09
N ILE A 396 -14.94 0.02 2.48
CA ILE A 396 -14.48 -0.05 3.87
C ILE A 396 -14.53 1.34 4.50
N GLY A 397 -15.22 1.48 5.62
CA GLY A 397 -15.30 2.70 6.43
C GLY A 397 -14.02 2.98 7.22
N LEU A 398 -13.92 4.20 7.76
CA LEU A 398 -12.76 4.64 8.55
C LEU A 398 -12.53 3.80 9.82
N ASP A 399 -13.60 3.24 10.38
CA ASP A 399 -13.61 2.36 11.54
C ASP A 399 -13.39 0.88 11.18
N GLY A 400 -13.20 0.56 9.90
CA GLY A 400 -13.09 -0.80 9.38
C GLY A 400 -14.43 -1.47 9.06
N SER A 401 -15.57 -0.79 9.26
CA SER A 401 -16.88 -1.33 8.88
C SER A 401 -16.97 -1.59 7.37
N ILE A 402 -17.64 -2.67 6.99
CA ILE A 402 -17.85 -3.07 5.61
C ILE A 402 -19.23 -2.61 5.17
N ILE A 403 -19.27 -1.69 4.22
CA ILE A 403 -20.50 -1.08 3.71
C ILE A 403 -20.78 -1.67 2.33
N VAL A 404 -21.96 -2.27 2.13
CA VAL A 404 -22.37 -2.85 0.84
C VAL A 404 -23.64 -2.22 0.34
N THR A 405 -23.71 -1.96 -0.98
CA THR A 405 -24.95 -1.52 -1.63
C THR A 405 -25.82 -2.72 -1.99
N VAL A 406 -27.13 -2.58 -1.82
CA VAL A 406 -28.10 -3.66 -2.07
C VAL A 406 -29.29 -3.18 -2.91
N LYS A 407 -29.79 -4.04 -3.80
CA LYS A 407 -31.03 -3.83 -4.56
C LYS A 407 -32.24 -4.38 -3.83
N ARG A 408 -33.44 -3.97 -4.23
CA ARG A 408 -34.66 -4.66 -3.81
C ARG A 408 -34.71 -6.04 -4.42
N ALA A 409 -35.08 -7.04 -3.63
CA ALA A 409 -35.53 -8.31 -4.19
C ALA A 409 -36.92 -8.13 -4.83
N PRO A 410 -37.30 -8.96 -5.82
CA PRO A 410 -38.63 -8.89 -6.42
C PRO A 410 -39.74 -8.98 -5.36
N GLY A 411 -40.58 -7.95 -5.26
CA GLY A 411 -41.68 -7.87 -4.29
C GLY A 411 -41.30 -7.34 -2.90
N GLU A 412 -40.01 -7.08 -2.63
CA GLU A 412 -39.55 -6.51 -1.37
C GLU A 412 -39.56 -4.98 -1.37
N ALA A 413 -39.72 -4.41 -0.17
CA ALA A 413 -39.93 -2.98 -0.01
C ALA A 413 -38.65 -2.15 -0.13
N THR A 414 -37.45 -2.69 0.17
CA THR A 414 -36.24 -1.88 0.34
C THR A 414 -34.96 -2.45 -0.30
N GLY A 415 -34.21 -1.58 -0.97
CA GLY A 415 -32.79 -1.73 -1.28
C GLY A 415 -31.97 -0.90 -0.29
N GLY A 416 -30.84 -0.33 -0.69
CA GLY A 416 -30.12 0.67 0.12
C GLY A 416 -28.71 0.24 0.53
N ILE A 417 -28.37 0.48 1.79
CA ILE A 417 -27.02 0.28 2.36
C ILE A 417 -27.07 -0.69 3.54
N VAL A 418 -26.24 -1.73 3.52
CA VAL A 418 -26.03 -2.61 4.68
C VAL A 418 -24.62 -2.41 5.20
N ALA A 419 -24.48 -2.22 6.52
CA ALA A 419 -23.19 -2.18 7.18
C ALA A 419 -22.94 -3.45 7.97
N LEU A 420 -21.70 -3.92 7.90
CA LEU A 420 -21.21 -5.06 8.66
C LEU A 420 -19.95 -4.65 9.43
N SER A 421 -19.71 -5.28 10.56
CA SER A 421 -18.42 -5.19 11.26
C SER A 421 -17.32 -5.89 10.46
N PRO A 422 -16.03 -5.66 10.77
CA PRO A 422 -14.90 -6.34 10.12
C PRO A 422 -14.95 -7.88 10.16
N ASN A 423 -15.65 -8.46 11.14
CA ASN A 423 -15.86 -9.90 11.30
C ASN A 423 -17.17 -10.41 10.68
N GLY A 424 -17.86 -9.59 9.88
CA GLY A 424 -19.00 -9.99 9.07
C GLY A 424 -20.35 -9.97 9.79
N VAL A 425 -20.48 -9.31 10.95
CA VAL A 425 -21.78 -9.20 11.63
C VAL A 425 -22.53 -7.98 11.10
N VAL A 426 -23.74 -8.16 10.56
CA VAL A 426 -24.61 -7.05 10.15
C VAL A 426 -24.88 -6.14 11.35
N GLN A 427 -24.53 -4.87 11.22
CA GLN A 427 -24.74 -3.85 12.24
C GLN A 427 -26.09 -3.16 12.04
N TRP A 428 -26.39 -2.76 10.79
CA TRP A 428 -27.62 -2.06 10.44
C TRP A 428 -27.87 -2.09 8.92
N HIS A 429 -29.11 -1.80 8.53
CA HIS A 429 -29.54 -1.66 7.13
C HIS A 429 -30.35 -0.37 6.99
N TYR A 430 -29.85 0.55 6.16
CA TYR A 430 -30.60 1.72 5.74
C TYR A 430 -31.39 1.40 4.47
N GLY A 431 -32.70 1.17 4.63
CA GLY A 431 -33.60 0.74 3.57
C GLY A 431 -34.20 1.90 2.76
N VAL A 432 -34.14 1.83 1.43
CA VAL A 432 -34.82 2.80 0.52
C VAL A 432 -35.75 2.09 -0.47
N PRO A 433 -36.90 2.67 -0.88
CA PRO A 433 -37.84 2.04 -1.81
C PRO A 433 -37.39 2.13 -3.28
N GLU A 434 -36.08 2.07 -3.50
CA GLU A 434 -35.40 2.33 -4.78
C GLU A 434 -34.24 1.33 -4.94
N ASP A 435 -33.82 1.09 -6.19
CA ASP A 435 -32.72 0.15 -6.45
C ASP A 435 -31.37 0.87 -6.48
N VAL A 436 -30.44 0.44 -5.62
CA VAL A 436 -29.06 0.95 -5.59
C VAL A 436 -28.16 0.03 -6.41
N SER A 437 -27.44 0.57 -7.40
CA SER A 437 -26.64 -0.25 -8.33
C SER A 437 -25.15 0.05 -8.34
N GLY A 438 -24.74 1.32 -8.23
CA GLY A 438 -23.33 1.66 -7.99
C GLY A 438 -22.92 1.31 -6.55
N CYS A 439 -21.63 1.41 -6.21
CA CYS A 439 -21.28 1.43 -4.79
C CYS A 439 -21.34 2.84 -4.21
N ALA A 440 -21.25 2.88 -2.89
CA ALA A 440 -21.21 4.11 -2.14
C ALA A 440 -19.80 4.71 -2.14
N ALA A 441 -19.73 6.02 -1.90
CA ALA A 441 -18.50 6.70 -1.47
C ALA A 441 -18.66 7.11 0.01
N ILE A 442 -17.56 7.16 0.76
CA ILE A 442 -17.55 7.64 2.14
C ILE A 442 -16.75 8.93 2.21
N ASP A 443 -17.30 10.01 2.77
CA ASP A 443 -16.58 11.28 2.95
C ASP A 443 -15.63 11.26 4.16
N GLN A 444 -14.96 12.38 4.45
CA GLN A 444 -13.98 12.49 5.55
C GLN A 444 -14.64 12.39 6.94
N ALA A 445 -15.93 12.72 7.04
CA ALA A 445 -16.70 12.59 8.27
C ALA A 445 -17.30 11.19 8.45
N GLY A 446 -17.14 10.31 7.45
CA GLY A 446 -17.70 8.97 7.46
C GLY A 446 -19.12 8.86 6.88
N ASN A 447 -19.70 9.95 6.37
CA ASN A 447 -21.02 9.90 5.75
C ASN A 447 -20.98 9.09 4.46
N ILE A 448 -22.08 8.42 4.15
CA ILE A 448 -22.18 7.46 3.05
C ILE A 448 -23.03 8.06 1.93
N HIS A 449 -22.41 8.19 0.75
CA HIS A 449 -22.98 8.81 -0.44
C HIS A 449 -23.34 7.74 -1.47
N PHE A 450 -24.58 7.73 -1.97
CA PHE A 450 -24.99 6.76 -2.99
C PHE A 450 -26.12 7.29 -3.88
N GLY A 451 -26.20 6.74 -5.10
CA GLY A 451 -27.25 7.06 -6.07
C GLY A 451 -28.18 5.88 -6.34
N THR A 452 -29.41 6.18 -6.76
CA THR A 452 -30.43 5.17 -7.08
C THR A 452 -30.78 5.14 -8.56
N GLN A 453 -31.35 4.02 -8.99
CA GLN A 453 -31.87 3.87 -10.36
C GLN A 453 -33.07 4.77 -10.66
N SER A 454 -33.65 5.42 -9.66
CA SER A 454 -34.73 6.40 -9.80
C SER A 454 -34.23 7.84 -9.89
N GLY A 455 -32.91 8.05 -9.95
CA GLY A 455 -32.31 9.38 -10.14
C GLY A 455 -32.04 10.16 -8.85
N ASN A 456 -32.26 9.54 -7.68
CA ASN A 456 -32.05 10.18 -6.40
C ASN A 456 -30.64 9.94 -5.87
N TYR A 457 -30.02 11.00 -5.36
CA TYR A 457 -28.77 11.00 -4.64
C TYR A 457 -29.02 11.14 -3.14
N TYR A 458 -28.28 10.36 -2.35
CA TYR A 458 -28.42 10.26 -0.91
C TYR A 458 -27.09 10.50 -0.19
N ILE A 459 -27.18 11.13 0.98
CA ILE A 459 -26.12 11.17 2.00
C ILE A 459 -26.74 10.68 3.31
N ILE A 460 -26.09 9.74 3.97
CA ILE A 460 -26.52 9.21 5.28
C ILE A 460 -25.38 9.13 6.29
N LYS A 461 -25.71 9.22 7.58
CA LYS A 461 -24.77 8.98 8.68
C LYS A 461 -24.39 7.49 8.78
N PRO A 462 -23.14 7.16 9.19
CA PRO A 462 -22.64 5.78 9.26
C PRO A 462 -23.06 5.01 10.53
N GLU A 463 -24.22 5.31 11.10
CA GLU A 463 -24.64 4.79 12.40
C GLU A 463 -26.08 4.30 12.40
N ALA A 464 -26.41 3.33 13.25
CA ALA A 464 -27.79 2.87 13.38
C ALA A 464 -28.65 3.94 14.07
N SER A 465 -29.53 4.60 13.33
CA SER A 465 -30.39 5.67 13.84
C SER A 465 -31.65 5.84 13.00
N GLU A 466 -32.74 6.35 13.59
CA GLU A 466 -33.93 6.76 12.84
C GLU A 466 -33.68 8.05 12.03
N GLU A 467 -32.63 8.81 12.36
CA GLU A 467 -32.24 10.08 11.73
C GLU A 467 -30.97 9.94 10.88
N GLN A 468 -30.76 8.77 10.25
CA GLN A 468 -29.60 8.54 9.38
C GLN A 468 -29.58 9.44 8.15
N LEU A 469 -30.73 9.87 7.63
CA LEU A 469 -30.80 10.67 6.40
C LEU A 469 -30.27 12.08 6.64
N ILE A 470 -29.19 12.42 5.94
CA ILE A 470 -28.69 13.80 5.86
C ILE A 470 -29.35 14.51 4.67
N LEU A 471 -29.32 13.86 3.50
CA LEU A 471 -29.81 14.45 2.26
C LEU A 471 -30.45 13.40 1.36
N LYS A 472 -31.56 13.76 0.72
CA LYS A 472 -32.08 13.14 -0.50
C LYS A 472 -32.30 14.22 -1.55
N LYS A 473 -31.78 14.02 -2.76
CA LYS A 473 -31.91 14.97 -3.87
C LYS A 473 -32.22 14.27 -5.19
N ASP A 474 -33.25 14.72 -5.91
CA ASP A 474 -33.47 14.35 -7.31
C ASP A 474 -32.50 15.14 -8.18
N LEU A 475 -31.55 14.46 -8.82
CA LEU A 475 -30.53 15.13 -9.63
C LEU A 475 -31.08 15.68 -10.94
N ALA A 476 -32.13 15.07 -11.51
CA ALA A 476 -32.75 15.57 -12.73
C ALA A 476 -33.51 16.88 -12.47
N ALA A 477 -34.22 16.95 -11.33
CA ALA A 477 -34.84 18.19 -10.85
C ALA A 477 -33.77 19.27 -10.64
N LEU A 478 -32.68 18.94 -9.94
CA LEU A 478 -31.58 19.87 -9.67
C LEU A 478 -30.94 20.41 -10.96
N ILE A 479 -30.78 19.58 -12.00
CA ILE A 479 -30.29 20.03 -13.32
C ILE A 479 -31.30 20.96 -13.99
N SER A 480 -32.60 20.61 -13.99
CA SER A 480 -33.66 21.41 -14.63
C SER A 480 -33.85 22.80 -14.00
N GLU A 481 -33.56 22.92 -12.71
CA GLU A 481 -33.66 24.17 -11.93
C GLU A 481 -32.38 25.03 -12.00
N SER A 482 -31.33 24.55 -12.67
CA SER A 482 -30.02 25.21 -12.74
C SER A 482 -29.94 26.28 -13.84
N ASP A 483 -28.80 26.98 -13.88
CA ASP A 483 -28.44 27.87 -14.99
C ASP A 483 -27.74 27.15 -16.15
N SER A 484 -27.69 25.81 -16.14
CA SER A 484 -27.08 25.03 -17.21
C SER A 484 -27.77 25.28 -18.56
N PRO A 485 -27.02 25.39 -19.67
CA PRO A 485 -27.61 25.44 -21.00
C PRO A 485 -28.32 24.13 -21.38
N LEU A 486 -28.10 23.04 -20.65
CA LEU A 486 -28.72 21.74 -20.88
C LEU A 486 -29.99 21.53 -20.06
N LYS A 487 -30.40 22.49 -19.22
CA LYS A 487 -31.52 22.32 -18.27
C LYS A 487 -32.85 21.93 -18.93
N ASP A 488 -33.14 22.44 -20.12
CA ASP A 488 -34.39 22.18 -20.85
C ASP A 488 -34.51 20.73 -21.35
N ASN A 489 -33.41 19.96 -21.28
CA ASN A 489 -33.46 18.52 -21.53
C ASN A 489 -33.95 17.72 -20.32
N TRP A 490 -34.02 18.31 -19.13
CA TRP A 490 -34.24 17.61 -17.88
C TRP A 490 -35.53 18.08 -17.20
N GLU A 491 -36.18 17.15 -16.50
CA GLU A 491 -37.27 17.42 -15.58
C GLU A 491 -37.20 16.42 -14.42
N ALA A 492 -37.84 16.73 -13.29
CA ALA A 492 -37.87 15.87 -12.12
C ALA A 492 -38.26 14.41 -12.47
N GLY A 493 -37.53 13.45 -11.94
CA GLY A 493 -37.73 12.02 -12.20
C GLY A 493 -37.17 11.50 -13.55
N ILE A 494 -36.74 12.36 -14.47
CA ILE A 494 -36.04 11.94 -15.70
C ILE A 494 -34.54 11.79 -15.42
N GLY A 495 -34.21 10.89 -14.50
CA GLY A 495 -32.83 10.60 -14.13
C GLY A 495 -32.65 9.18 -13.67
N LYS A 496 -31.46 8.62 -13.94
CA LYS A 496 -31.05 7.31 -13.44
C LYS A 496 -29.56 7.33 -13.10
N ILE A 497 -29.23 6.90 -11.89
CA ILE A 497 -27.85 6.84 -11.42
C ILE A 497 -27.41 5.37 -11.38
N TRP A 498 -26.67 4.97 -12.42
CA TRP A 498 -25.86 3.75 -12.42
C TRP A 498 -24.39 4.03 -12.11
N SER A 499 -24.00 5.30 -12.14
CA SER A 499 -22.67 5.75 -11.78
C SER A 499 -22.47 5.70 -10.28
N SER A 500 -21.31 5.20 -9.90
CA SER A 500 -20.68 5.45 -8.61
C SER A 500 -20.48 6.95 -8.38
N PRO A 501 -20.84 7.52 -7.22
CA PRO A 501 -20.36 8.83 -6.80
C PRO A 501 -18.84 8.80 -6.59
N THR A 502 -18.14 9.84 -7.00
CA THR A 502 -16.68 9.99 -6.82
C THR A 502 -16.40 11.33 -6.15
N ILE A 503 -15.64 11.36 -5.06
CA ILE A 503 -15.30 12.59 -4.32
C ILE A 503 -13.85 12.96 -4.62
N GLY A 504 -13.63 14.12 -5.23
CA GLY A 504 -12.32 14.61 -5.64
C GLY A 504 -11.49 15.23 -4.52
N PRO A 505 -10.21 15.56 -4.77
CA PRO A 505 -9.31 16.21 -3.82
C PRO A 505 -9.82 17.50 -3.18
N ASP A 506 -10.67 18.26 -3.88
CA ASP A 506 -11.29 19.48 -3.36
C ASP A 506 -12.64 19.25 -2.65
N GLY A 507 -13.04 18.00 -2.43
CA GLY A 507 -14.34 17.64 -1.85
C GLY A 507 -15.52 17.65 -2.83
N THR A 508 -15.30 18.03 -4.09
CA THR A 508 -16.36 18.01 -5.12
C THR A 508 -16.82 16.58 -5.40
N ILE A 509 -18.12 16.36 -5.43
CA ILE A 509 -18.75 15.07 -5.74
C ILE A 509 -19.12 15.03 -7.22
N TYR A 510 -18.61 14.06 -7.95
CA TYR A 510 -18.89 13.82 -9.37
C TYR A 510 -19.80 12.61 -9.57
N ILE A 511 -20.85 12.78 -10.38
CA ILE A 511 -21.85 11.74 -10.64
C ILE A 511 -22.27 11.79 -12.11
N GLY A 512 -22.24 10.63 -12.78
CA GLY A 512 -22.90 10.48 -14.08
C GLY A 512 -24.39 10.18 -13.94
N VAL A 513 -25.23 10.97 -14.61
CA VAL A 513 -26.69 10.82 -14.61
C VAL A 513 -27.15 10.41 -16.01
N THR A 514 -27.77 9.23 -16.11
CA THR A 514 -28.39 8.78 -17.36
C THR A 514 -29.77 9.41 -17.51
N HIS A 515 -30.00 10.01 -18.68
CA HIS A 515 -31.31 10.55 -19.04
C HIS A 515 -32.23 9.39 -19.51
N THR A 516 -33.37 9.19 -18.83
CA THR A 516 -34.17 7.96 -18.97
C THR A 516 -35.05 7.89 -20.21
N VAL A 517 -35.39 9.03 -20.80
CA VAL A 517 -36.22 9.12 -22.02
C VAL A 517 -35.37 9.12 -23.29
N ASP A 518 -34.23 9.79 -23.24
CA ASP A 518 -33.26 9.92 -24.34
C ASP A 518 -31.84 9.78 -23.78
N PRO A 519 -31.26 8.56 -23.76
CA PRO A 519 -29.96 8.33 -23.16
C PRO A 519 -28.79 9.09 -23.81
N SER A 520 -28.97 9.66 -25.01
CA SER A 520 -27.96 10.50 -25.66
C SER A 520 -27.84 11.91 -25.06
N LYS A 521 -28.72 12.24 -24.11
CA LYS A 521 -28.73 13.50 -23.35
C LYS A 521 -28.21 13.34 -21.92
N SER A 522 -27.54 12.23 -21.61
CA SER A 522 -26.98 11.98 -20.29
C SER A 522 -25.89 13.02 -19.97
N VAL A 523 -25.57 13.23 -18.70
CA VAL A 523 -24.58 14.24 -18.30
C VAL A 523 -23.72 13.78 -17.13
N LEU A 524 -22.52 14.36 -17.04
CA LEU A 524 -21.73 14.40 -15.81
C LEU A 524 -22.11 15.66 -15.04
N ILE A 525 -22.31 15.54 -13.73
CA ILE A 525 -22.50 16.70 -12.84
C ILE A 525 -21.43 16.74 -11.75
N ALA A 526 -21.24 17.94 -11.20
CA ALA A 526 -20.49 18.16 -9.97
C ALA A 526 -21.39 18.80 -8.91
N LEU A 527 -21.28 18.28 -7.69
CA LEU A 527 -21.93 18.80 -6.49
C LEU A 527 -20.87 19.26 -5.50
N GLU A 528 -21.20 20.26 -4.70
CA GLU A 528 -20.33 20.78 -3.64
C GLU A 528 -21.09 20.92 -2.31
N ASP A 529 -20.37 20.72 -1.22
CA ASP A 529 -20.81 20.95 0.15
C ASP A 529 -19.60 21.38 0.96
N GLU A 530 -19.71 22.47 1.74
CA GLU A 530 -18.60 23.04 2.51
C GLU A 530 -18.09 22.09 3.62
N GLY A 531 -18.90 21.10 4.02
CA GLY A 531 -18.50 20.06 4.97
C GLY A 531 -17.62 18.96 4.38
N ILE A 532 -17.44 18.92 3.05
CA ILE A 532 -16.66 17.89 2.35
C ILE A 532 -15.42 18.56 1.76
N THR A 533 -14.24 18.13 2.20
CA THR A 533 -12.99 18.89 1.99
C THR A 533 -11.87 18.08 1.35
N GLY A 534 -12.09 16.80 1.05
CA GLY A 534 -11.06 15.95 0.45
C GLY A 534 -11.60 14.74 -0.32
N CYS A 535 -10.69 13.88 -0.78
CA CYS A 535 -11.03 12.64 -1.47
C CYS A 535 -11.79 11.67 -0.56
N ALA A 536 -12.63 10.81 -1.15
CA ALA A 536 -13.37 9.79 -0.42
C ALA A 536 -12.47 8.96 0.54
N ALA A 537 -12.92 8.78 1.77
CA ALA A 537 -12.24 7.99 2.80
C ALA A 537 -12.35 6.48 2.57
N SER A 538 -13.41 6.03 1.88
CA SER A 538 -13.71 4.62 1.63
C SER A 538 -12.65 3.90 0.81
N ALA A 539 -12.31 2.67 1.19
CA ALA A 539 -11.62 1.75 0.27
C ALA A 539 -12.63 1.12 -0.70
N TRP A 540 -12.58 1.53 -1.96
CA TRP A 540 -13.42 1.06 -3.07
C TRP A 540 -12.58 1.25 -4.36
N PRO A 541 -12.62 0.39 -5.42
CA PRO A 541 -11.46 -0.24 -6.10
C PRO A 541 -10.43 0.74 -6.65
N MET A 542 -9.86 1.54 -5.77
CA MET A 542 -9.29 2.84 -6.06
C MET A 542 -8.52 3.34 -4.81
N LYS A 543 -7.95 2.43 -3.99
CA LYS A 543 -7.05 2.83 -2.88
C LYS A 543 -5.97 1.80 -2.52
N GLY A 544 -4.73 2.10 -2.89
CA GLY A 544 -3.65 2.29 -1.92
C GLY A 544 -3.54 3.77 -1.61
N LYS A 545 -2.62 4.20 -0.73
CA LYS A 545 -2.49 5.61 -0.34
C LYS A 545 -1.98 6.51 -1.48
N ASP A 546 -2.80 6.71 -2.48
CA ASP A 546 -2.59 7.58 -3.61
C ASP A 546 -3.96 8.15 -4.04
N SER A 547 -4.05 9.47 -4.14
CA SER A 547 -5.28 10.26 -4.34
C SER A 547 -5.96 10.06 -5.71
N ARG A 548 -5.40 9.18 -6.56
CA ARG A 548 -5.76 9.01 -7.98
C ARG A 548 -6.70 7.87 -8.30
N HIS A 549 -7.27 7.28 -7.27
CA HIS A 549 -8.36 6.35 -7.47
C HIS A 549 -7.98 5.16 -8.39
N THR A 550 -6.95 4.38 -8.02
CA THR A 550 -6.57 3.13 -8.73
C THR A 550 -6.43 2.00 -7.72
N SER A 551 -6.89 0.80 -8.07
CA SER A 551 -6.90 -0.37 -7.17
C SER A 551 -5.49 -0.94 -6.95
N ALA A 552 -4.60 -0.14 -6.35
CA ALA A 552 -3.22 -0.49 -6.08
C ALA A 552 -2.86 -0.12 -4.65
N GLN A 553 -2.84 -1.09 -3.73
CA GLN A 553 -1.98 -0.91 -2.55
C GLN A 553 -0.55 -0.75 -3.08
N LEU A 554 0.15 0.31 -2.65
CA LEU A 554 1.57 0.51 -2.93
C LEU A 554 2.29 -0.81 -2.60
N GLY A 555 2.71 -1.55 -3.64
CA GLY A 555 4.01 -2.21 -3.58
C GLY A 555 4.98 -1.08 -3.18
N GLY A 556 5.62 -1.23 -2.03
CA GLY A 556 6.13 -0.10 -1.24
C GLY A 556 6.69 1.04 -2.09
N SER A 557 6.21 2.25 -1.85
CA SER A 557 6.69 3.48 -2.49
C SER A 557 8.22 3.53 -2.52
N GLY A 558 8.80 3.40 -3.71
CA GLY A 558 10.07 4.02 -4.02
C GLY A 558 9.74 5.34 -4.69
N GLU A 559 9.65 6.42 -3.92
CA GLU A 559 9.92 7.72 -4.56
C GLU A 559 11.32 7.65 -5.16
N ASN A 560 11.50 8.34 -6.29
CA ASN A 560 12.77 8.55 -6.93
C ASN A 560 13.31 9.93 -6.49
N PRO A 561 14.12 10.06 -5.43
CA PRO A 561 14.83 11.30 -5.15
C PRO A 561 16.22 11.25 -5.80
N GLY A 562 16.26 11.65 -7.08
CA GLY A 562 17.40 12.34 -7.67
C GLY A 562 18.65 11.51 -8.04
N GLY A 563 18.86 11.33 -9.36
CA GLY A 563 20.22 11.18 -9.90
C GLY A 563 20.43 10.28 -11.12
N GLU A 564 19.63 10.41 -12.19
CA GLU A 564 19.76 9.71 -13.49
C GLU A 564 19.78 8.15 -13.49
N PRO A 565 19.18 7.48 -14.50
CA PRO A 565 18.96 6.04 -14.47
C PRO A 565 20.29 5.27 -14.57
N GLY A 566 20.54 4.36 -13.62
CA GLY A 566 21.77 3.56 -13.62
C GLY A 566 21.96 2.53 -12.49
N GLY A 567 21.04 2.43 -11.52
CA GLY A 567 20.96 1.26 -10.64
C GLY A 567 19.97 0.25 -11.21
N GLN A 568 20.40 -0.99 -11.47
CA GLN A 568 19.49 -2.06 -11.87
C GLN A 568 18.87 -2.64 -10.60
N LEU A 569 17.56 -2.44 -10.44
CA LEU A 569 16.72 -3.22 -9.54
C LEU A 569 16.90 -4.73 -9.82
N PRO A 570 16.57 -5.62 -8.86
CA PRO A 570 16.60 -7.07 -9.08
C PRO A 570 15.86 -7.44 -10.38
N ILE A 571 16.62 -7.93 -11.37
CA ILE A 571 16.20 -8.13 -12.76
C ILE A 571 15.05 -9.14 -12.86
N THR A 572 15.02 -10.13 -11.96
CA THR A 572 13.98 -11.17 -11.94
C THR A 572 13.24 -11.29 -10.60
N GLY A 573 13.64 -10.52 -9.58
CA GLY A 573 13.13 -10.69 -8.22
C GLY A 573 13.58 -12.00 -7.56
N ASN A 574 14.51 -12.74 -8.17
CA ASN A 574 15.08 -13.98 -7.64
C ASN A 574 16.60 -13.90 -7.61
N LEU A 575 17.16 -13.77 -6.40
CA LEU A 575 18.59 -13.54 -6.18
C LEU A 575 19.45 -14.65 -6.79
N LYS A 576 19.03 -15.92 -6.70
CA LYS A 576 19.78 -17.05 -7.28
C LYS A 576 19.89 -16.90 -8.79
N THR A 577 18.78 -16.59 -9.46
CA THR A 577 18.74 -16.38 -10.91
C THR A 577 19.57 -15.18 -11.32
N ASP A 578 19.48 -14.06 -10.60
CA ASP A 578 20.18 -12.83 -10.99
C ASP A 578 21.69 -12.92 -10.75
N LEU A 579 22.13 -13.60 -9.67
CA LEU A 579 23.54 -13.93 -9.48
C LEU A 579 24.06 -14.87 -10.58
N LYS A 580 23.25 -15.85 -11.01
CA LYS A 580 23.62 -16.72 -12.14
C LYS A 580 23.74 -15.93 -13.44
N ASN A 581 22.80 -15.02 -13.71
CA ASN A 581 22.84 -14.15 -14.89
C ASN A 581 24.10 -13.26 -14.87
N LEU A 582 24.46 -12.70 -13.71
CA LEU A 582 25.69 -11.93 -13.55
C LEU A 582 26.94 -12.77 -13.81
N PHE A 583 26.94 -14.04 -13.40
CA PHE A 583 28.06 -14.96 -13.64
C PHE A 583 28.21 -15.30 -15.12
N ASP A 584 27.09 -15.56 -15.80
CA ASP A 584 27.04 -15.95 -17.21
C ASP A 584 27.22 -14.74 -18.17
N ASP A 585 27.23 -13.50 -17.66
CA ASP A 585 27.39 -12.28 -18.45
C ASP A 585 28.82 -12.10 -19.01
N SER A 586 28.95 -12.30 -20.32
CA SER A 586 30.20 -12.13 -21.07
C SER A 586 30.79 -10.69 -21.03
N SER A 587 29.98 -9.68 -20.72
CA SER A 587 30.38 -8.27 -20.68
C SER A 587 31.11 -7.86 -19.39
N TYR A 588 31.10 -8.74 -18.37
CA TYR A 588 31.65 -8.51 -17.03
C TYR A 588 31.12 -7.24 -16.36
N LYS A 589 30.18 -7.46 -15.44
CA LYS A 589 29.56 -6.41 -14.64
C LYS A 589 29.94 -6.52 -13.17
N VAL A 590 29.87 -5.38 -12.49
CA VAL A 590 30.14 -5.26 -11.05
C VAL A 590 28.88 -4.76 -10.34
N TRP A 591 28.37 -5.57 -9.43
CA TRP A 591 27.34 -5.17 -8.47
C TRP A 591 27.96 -4.48 -7.27
N LEU A 592 27.19 -3.58 -6.66
CA LEU A 592 27.54 -2.89 -5.44
C LEU A 592 26.72 -3.41 -4.27
N CYS A 593 27.40 -3.59 -3.14
CA CYS A 593 26.79 -3.87 -1.86
C CYS A 593 27.03 -2.70 -0.90
N ALA A 594 25.99 -1.98 -0.48
CA ALA A 594 26.15 -0.92 0.52
C ALA A 594 26.41 -1.56 1.88
N HIS A 595 27.57 -1.28 2.47
CA HIS A 595 27.97 -1.82 3.78
C HIS A 595 27.13 -1.17 4.88
N ARG A 596 26.36 -1.96 5.64
CA ARG A 596 25.42 -1.45 6.66
C ARG A 596 24.47 -0.37 6.15
N ALA A 597 24.16 -0.43 4.86
CA ALA A 597 23.42 0.60 4.10
C ALA A 597 24.07 2.00 4.04
N ASN A 598 25.38 2.12 4.30
CA ASN A 598 26.09 3.38 4.15
C ASN A 598 26.19 3.83 2.68
N THR A 599 26.10 5.15 2.49
CA THR A 599 26.35 5.84 1.22
C THR A 599 27.12 7.12 1.50
N GLN A 600 27.77 7.70 0.48
CA GLN A 600 28.48 8.97 0.65
C GLN A 600 27.50 10.07 1.10
N LYS A 601 26.36 10.17 0.44
CA LYS A 601 25.31 11.13 0.76
C LYS A 601 24.72 10.90 2.15
N GLY A 602 24.41 9.65 2.51
CA GLY A 602 23.88 9.31 3.84
C GLY A 602 24.84 9.70 4.96
N ILE A 603 26.14 9.41 4.79
CA ILE A 603 27.17 9.83 5.75
C ILE A 603 27.24 11.36 5.85
N ALA A 604 27.21 12.06 4.72
CA ALA A 604 27.27 13.52 4.68
C ALA A 604 26.04 14.18 5.33
N ASP A 605 24.87 13.57 5.19
CA ASP A 605 23.60 14.05 5.73
C ASP A 605 23.37 13.63 7.20
N GLY A 606 24.34 12.96 7.83
CA GLY A 606 24.25 12.56 9.24
C GLY A 606 23.30 11.38 9.47
N ILE A 607 23.10 10.52 8.47
CA ILE A 607 22.26 9.33 8.58
C ILE A 607 23.06 8.21 9.29
N PRO A 608 22.51 7.58 10.33
CA PRO A 608 23.19 6.51 11.05
C PRO A 608 23.22 5.21 10.23
N GLU A 609 24.30 4.43 10.35
CA GLU A 609 24.38 3.09 9.75
C GLU A 609 23.30 2.15 10.32
N ASN A 610 22.94 1.09 9.57
CA ASN A 610 21.98 0.07 10.04
C ASN A 610 20.61 0.66 10.45
N SER A 611 20.15 1.67 9.73
CA SER A 611 18.88 2.38 9.97
C SER A 611 17.92 2.28 8.79
N LEU A 612 16.61 2.49 9.02
CA LEU A 612 15.63 2.48 7.92
C LEU A 612 15.90 3.58 6.89
N THR A 613 16.40 4.74 7.34
CA THR A 613 16.77 5.85 6.45
C THR A 613 18.03 5.51 5.66
N SER A 614 19.05 4.89 6.28
CA SER A 614 20.24 4.46 5.54
C SER A 614 19.90 3.47 4.41
N ILE A 615 18.96 2.55 4.65
CA ILE A 615 18.43 1.63 3.63
C ILE A 615 17.80 2.39 2.46
N GLU A 616 17.02 3.44 2.74
CA GLU A 616 16.45 4.30 1.71
C GLU A 616 17.52 5.03 0.89
N TYR A 617 18.54 5.57 1.55
CA TYR A 617 19.67 6.19 0.86
C TYR A 617 20.42 5.19 -0.03
N ALA A 618 20.65 3.97 0.45
CA ALA A 618 21.29 2.92 -0.35
C ALA A 618 20.43 2.51 -1.56
N ILE A 619 19.12 2.38 -1.41
CA ILE A 619 18.19 2.12 -2.53
C ILE A 619 18.26 3.27 -3.54
N ASN A 620 18.26 4.53 -3.09
CA ASN A 620 18.33 5.71 -3.95
C ASN A 620 19.70 5.84 -4.65
N ALA A 621 20.77 5.37 -4.02
CA ALA A 621 22.09 5.22 -4.66
C ALA A 621 22.10 4.12 -5.74
N GLY A 622 21.02 3.34 -5.85
CA GLY A 622 20.79 2.35 -6.89
C GLY A 622 21.63 1.10 -6.75
N VAL A 623 22.06 0.73 -5.53
CA VAL A 623 22.84 -0.49 -5.29
C VAL A 623 22.01 -1.75 -5.52
N GLU A 624 22.65 -2.83 -5.97
CA GLU A 624 21.97 -4.11 -6.15
C GLU A 624 21.76 -4.85 -4.82
N MET A 625 22.62 -4.59 -3.84
CA MET A 625 22.61 -5.29 -2.55
C MET A 625 22.88 -4.34 -1.38
N ILE A 626 22.32 -4.65 -0.22
CA ILE A 626 22.62 -4.00 1.06
C ILE A 626 23.07 -5.08 2.04
N GLU A 627 24.20 -4.85 2.69
CA GLU A 627 24.60 -5.65 3.85
C GLU A 627 23.99 -5.06 5.13
N LEU A 628 23.44 -5.91 6.00
CA LEU A 628 22.86 -5.51 7.28
C LEU A 628 23.26 -6.47 8.40
N ASP A 629 23.38 -5.92 9.60
CA ASP A 629 23.79 -6.66 10.79
C ASP A 629 22.62 -6.99 11.71
N ALA A 630 22.34 -8.26 11.96
CA ALA A 630 21.22 -8.64 12.85
C ALA A 630 21.68 -9.24 14.18
N ARG A 631 21.10 -8.77 15.29
CA ARG A 631 21.30 -9.32 16.64
C ARG A 631 19.97 -9.52 17.36
N PRO A 632 19.81 -10.57 18.18
CA PRO A 632 18.62 -10.73 19.01
C PRO A 632 18.68 -9.85 20.26
N THR A 633 17.54 -9.28 20.61
CA THR A 633 17.24 -8.71 21.92
C THR A 633 16.97 -9.81 22.96
N SER A 634 16.84 -9.44 24.24
CA SER A 634 16.55 -10.37 25.34
C SER A 634 15.22 -11.11 25.16
N ASP A 635 14.26 -10.51 24.46
CA ASP A 635 12.95 -11.06 24.09
C ASP A 635 12.92 -11.73 22.71
N GLY A 636 14.08 -11.89 22.06
CA GLY A 636 14.24 -12.68 20.83
C GLY A 636 13.88 -11.95 19.53
N ILE A 637 13.65 -10.63 19.58
CA ILE A 637 13.41 -9.80 18.40
C ILE A 637 14.76 -9.49 17.74
N LEU A 638 14.85 -9.65 16.42
CA LEU A 638 16.05 -9.31 15.66
C LEU A 638 16.08 -7.81 15.37
N VAL A 639 17.12 -7.13 15.83
CA VAL A 639 17.36 -5.70 15.61
C VAL A 639 18.62 -5.48 14.77
N LEU A 640 18.68 -4.33 14.09
CA LEU A 640 19.87 -3.95 13.34
C LEU A 640 20.96 -3.40 14.26
N MET A 641 22.06 -4.15 14.40
CA MET A 641 23.21 -3.75 15.21
C MET A 641 24.45 -4.58 14.88
N HIS A 642 25.52 -3.94 14.42
CA HIS A 642 26.80 -4.60 14.16
C HIS A 642 27.48 -5.07 15.45
N ASP A 643 27.72 -4.13 16.37
CA ASP A 643 28.51 -4.34 17.57
C ASP A 643 27.75 -5.21 18.57
N ASN A 644 28.48 -5.93 19.44
CA ASN A 644 27.85 -6.68 20.54
C ASN A 644 27.17 -5.76 21.57
N THR A 645 27.58 -4.50 21.60
CA THR A 645 27.12 -3.47 22.53
C THR A 645 26.56 -2.25 21.78
N ILE A 646 25.66 -1.52 22.41
CA ILE A 646 25.00 -0.33 21.84
C ILE A 646 25.81 0.97 22.01
N ASP A 647 26.95 0.91 22.71
CA ASP A 647 27.74 2.05 23.20
C ASP A 647 28.20 3.01 22.08
N ARG A 648 28.68 2.46 20.97
CA ARG A 648 29.27 3.24 19.87
C ARG A 648 28.20 3.98 19.08
N THR A 649 27.08 3.31 18.80
CA THR A 649 26.09 3.74 17.82
C THR A 649 24.85 4.36 18.44
N THR A 650 24.76 4.48 19.76
CA THR A 650 23.58 5.02 20.45
C THR A 650 23.95 5.92 21.63
N ASN A 651 22.96 6.56 22.25
CA ASN A 651 23.10 7.23 23.55
C ASN A 651 23.02 6.30 24.78
N GLY A 652 22.95 4.97 24.60
CA GLY A 652 22.97 3.99 25.69
C GLY A 652 24.31 3.26 25.83
N SER A 653 24.35 2.25 26.71
CA SER A 653 25.53 1.39 26.93
C SER A 653 25.11 -0.01 27.38
N GLY A 654 25.84 -1.06 26.99
CA GLY A 654 25.58 -2.45 27.39
C GLY A 654 25.39 -3.39 26.21
N ALA A 655 25.27 -4.70 26.46
CA ALA A 655 25.10 -5.67 25.38
C ALA A 655 23.67 -5.64 24.83
N VAL A 656 23.52 -5.82 23.51
CA VAL A 656 22.19 -5.80 22.86
C VAL A 656 21.23 -6.82 23.48
N GLY A 657 21.74 -8.01 23.81
CA GLY A 657 20.98 -9.11 24.40
C GLY A 657 20.53 -8.89 25.84
N ASP A 658 20.98 -7.82 26.51
CA ASP A 658 20.55 -7.47 27.87
C ASP A 658 19.25 -6.64 27.88
N TYR A 659 18.80 -6.18 26.71
CA TYR A 659 17.64 -5.30 26.55
C TYR A 659 16.52 -5.99 25.77
N SER A 660 15.26 -5.71 26.15
CA SER A 660 14.11 -5.98 25.29
C SER A 660 14.04 -4.96 24.15
N TYR A 661 13.32 -5.28 23.08
CA TYR A 661 13.14 -4.32 21.98
C TYR A 661 12.52 -3.00 22.46
N GLN A 662 11.53 -3.06 23.36
CA GLN A 662 10.89 -1.86 23.92
C GLN A 662 11.86 -0.95 24.67
N GLN A 663 12.85 -1.53 25.37
CA GLN A 663 13.89 -0.77 26.05
C GLN A 663 14.86 -0.14 25.04
N LEU A 664 15.25 -0.87 23.99
CA LEU A 664 16.08 -0.34 22.90
C LEU A 664 15.38 0.81 22.14
N GLN A 665 14.06 0.80 22.03
CA GLN A 665 13.29 1.90 21.42
C GLN A 665 13.37 3.24 22.19
N GLN A 666 13.88 3.23 23.43
CA GLN A 666 14.12 4.47 24.19
C GLN A 666 15.45 5.15 23.79
N LEU A 667 16.27 4.48 22.99
CA LEU A 667 17.60 4.94 22.62
C LEU A 667 17.62 5.48 21.19
N TYR A 668 18.44 6.51 20.99
CA TYR A 668 18.60 7.19 19.71
C TYR A 668 19.94 6.79 19.09
N LEU A 669 19.95 6.60 17.77
CA LEU A 669 21.14 6.27 17.01
C LEU A 669 22.08 7.48 16.88
N LYS A 670 23.36 7.21 16.65
CA LYS A 670 24.39 8.21 16.34
C LYS A 670 24.84 8.09 14.89
N ASP A 671 25.10 9.23 14.27
CA ASP A 671 25.73 9.31 12.95
C ASP A 671 27.21 8.87 12.98
N ALA A 672 27.86 8.81 11.81
CA ALA A 672 29.27 8.45 11.70
C ALA A 672 30.23 9.43 12.40
N ALA A 673 29.81 10.67 12.65
CA ALA A 673 30.56 11.66 13.41
C ALA A 673 30.32 11.58 14.93
N GLY A 674 29.41 10.70 15.38
CA GLY A 674 29.04 10.48 16.77
C GLY A 674 27.95 11.41 17.29
N ASN A 675 27.32 12.22 16.44
CA ASN A 675 26.20 13.08 16.83
C ASN A 675 24.93 12.25 16.99
N LEU A 676 24.11 12.60 17.97
CA LEU A 676 22.82 11.95 18.18
C LEU A 676 21.83 12.35 17.09
N THR A 677 21.13 11.39 16.51
CA THR A 677 20.10 11.60 15.48
C THR A 677 18.71 11.39 16.08
N ASN A 678 17.66 11.63 15.30
CA ASN A 678 16.28 11.33 15.72
C ASN A 678 15.88 9.86 15.48
N GLU A 679 16.78 9.04 14.94
CA GLU A 679 16.47 7.67 14.53
C GLU A 679 16.55 6.68 15.70
N ARG A 680 15.76 5.61 15.61
CA ARG A 680 15.74 4.50 16.56
C ARG A 680 16.38 3.26 15.95
N ILE A 681 16.82 2.35 16.81
CA ILE A 681 17.29 1.03 16.40
C ILE A 681 16.12 0.26 15.76
N PRO A 682 16.14 -0.05 14.45
CA PRO A 682 15.03 -0.73 13.81
C PRO A 682 15.07 -2.25 14.02
N THR A 683 13.94 -2.92 13.81
CA THR A 683 13.95 -4.38 13.68
C THR A 683 14.49 -4.80 12.30
N LEU A 684 15.05 -5.99 12.22
CA LEU A 684 15.37 -6.62 10.94
C LEU A 684 14.11 -6.81 10.08
N GLU A 685 12.96 -7.08 10.70
CA GLU A 685 11.69 -7.23 9.98
C GLU A 685 11.30 -5.94 9.23
N ASP A 686 11.41 -4.79 9.87
CA ASP A 686 11.08 -3.49 9.25
C ASP A 686 12.09 -3.13 8.16
N ALA A 687 13.38 -3.44 8.38
CA ALA A 687 14.43 -3.25 7.39
C ALA A 687 14.19 -4.08 6.12
N LEU A 688 13.89 -5.37 6.29
CA LEU A 688 13.56 -6.27 5.20
C LEU A 688 12.31 -5.81 4.43
N LYS A 689 11.26 -5.36 5.14
CA LYS A 689 10.06 -4.76 4.51
C LYS A 689 10.38 -3.50 3.70
N LYS A 690 11.27 -2.64 4.19
CA LYS A 690 11.65 -1.37 3.53
C LYS A 690 12.32 -1.62 2.17
N GLY A 691 13.17 -2.66 2.06
CA GLY A 691 13.91 -2.97 0.83
C GLY A 691 13.34 -4.11 -0.03
N LYS A 692 12.34 -4.86 0.44
CA LYS A 692 11.72 -5.95 -0.32
C LYS A 692 11.29 -5.49 -1.72
N GLY A 693 11.68 -6.24 -2.75
CA GLY A 693 11.41 -5.94 -4.16
C GLY A 693 12.22 -4.79 -4.75
N LYS A 694 13.02 -4.08 -3.93
CA LYS A 694 13.83 -2.92 -4.35
C LYS A 694 15.32 -3.22 -4.37
N VAL A 695 15.78 -4.09 -3.47
CA VAL A 695 17.20 -4.40 -3.28
C VAL A 695 17.37 -5.78 -2.66
N TYR A 696 18.48 -6.45 -2.93
CA TYR A 696 18.82 -7.69 -2.25
C TYR A 696 19.49 -7.43 -0.91
N PHE A 697 19.29 -8.33 0.05
CA PHE A 697 19.96 -8.23 1.34
C PHE A 697 21.03 -9.30 1.51
N ASN A 698 22.16 -8.92 2.08
CA ASN A 698 23.19 -9.82 2.60
C ASN A 698 23.24 -9.66 4.12
N LEU A 699 22.68 -10.60 4.86
CA LEU A 699 22.59 -10.47 6.31
C LEU A 699 23.83 -11.06 6.97
N ASP A 700 24.61 -10.22 7.66
CA ASP A 700 25.64 -10.69 8.56
C ASP A 700 25.02 -11.08 9.90
N ILE A 701 25.09 -12.37 10.18
CA ILE A 701 24.54 -13.05 11.36
C ILE A 701 25.61 -13.86 12.11
N VAL A 702 26.87 -13.82 11.65
CA VAL A 702 27.95 -14.64 12.18
C VAL A 702 28.45 -14.04 13.50
N ASN A 703 28.55 -14.88 14.53
CA ASN A 703 28.94 -14.47 15.89
C ASN A 703 27.99 -13.44 16.53
N LYS A 704 26.71 -13.45 16.13
CA LYS A 704 25.67 -12.52 16.61
C LYS A 704 24.58 -13.19 17.44
N ASN A 705 24.75 -14.47 17.80
CA ASN A 705 23.79 -15.28 18.57
C ASN A 705 22.40 -15.40 17.93
N VAL A 706 22.29 -15.21 16.62
CA VAL A 706 21.01 -15.36 15.89
C VAL A 706 20.65 -16.85 15.78
N ALA A 707 19.52 -17.21 16.39
CA ALA A 707 18.99 -18.57 16.27
C ALA A 707 18.52 -18.85 14.83
N VAL A 708 18.92 -20.00 14.27
CA VAL A 708 18.56 -20.43 12.92
C VAL A 708 17.04 -20.42 12.72
N ALA A 709 16.30 -21.00 13.67
CA ALA A 709 14.84 -21.06 13.59
C ALA A 709 14.18 -19.68 13.50
N THR A 710 14.69 -18.68 14.25
CA THR A 710 14.19 -17.31 14.21
C THR A 710 14.42 -16.67 12.85
N MET A 711 15.62 -16.82 12.27
CA MET A 711 15.92 -16.30 10.94
C MET A 711 15.05 -16.96 9.87
N VAL A 712 14.96 -18.30 9.86
CA VAL A 712 14.13 -19.02 8.89
C VAL A 712 12.66 -18.64 9.01
N ALA A 713 12.14 -18.52 10.24
CA ALA A 713 10.75 -18.10 10.47
C ALA A 713 10.50 -16.68 9.95
N LEU A 714 11.43 -15.75 10.15
CA LEU A 714 11.31 -14.38 9.66
C LEU A 714 11.32 -14.32 8.13
N LEU A 715 12.27 -14.99 7.47
CA LEU A 715 12.36 -14.99 6.01
C LEU A 715 11.13 -15.64 5.35
N LYS A 716 10.59 -16.71 5.95
CA LYS A 716 9.34 -17.34 5.51
C LYS A 716 8.13 -16.43 5.71
N LYS A 717 8.03 -15.79 6.89
CA LYS A 717 6.96 -14.84 7.21
C LYS A 717 6.91 -13.70 6.19
N LEU A 718 8.06 -13.24 5.73
CA LEU A 718 8.16 -12.14 4.79
C LEU A 718 8.21 -12.58 3.32
N ASP A 719 8.25 -13.86 3.00
CA ASP A 719 8.49 -14.38 1.64
C ASP A 719 9.74 -13.74 1.00
N MET A 720 10.87 -13.84 1.69
CA MET A 720 12.15 -13.24 1.29
C MET A 720 13.29 -14.26 1.16
N GLU A 721 12.97 -15.55 1.16
CA GLU A 721 13.95 -16.64 1.01
C GLU A 721 14.72 -16.55 -0.33
N ASN A 722 14.12 -15.91 -1.34
CA ASN A 722 14.73 -15.68 -2.66
C ASN A 722 15.37 -14.29 -2.82
N GLU A 723 15.30 -13.41 -1.81
CA GLU A 723 15.81 -12.04 -1.87
C GLU A 723 16.94 -11.79 -0.84
N VAL A 724 17.23 -12.78 0.00
CA VAL A 724 18.18 -12.69 1.10
C VAL A 724 19.31 -13.72 0.96
N LEU A 725 20.54 -13.23 1.09
CA LEU A 725 21.76 -13.99 1.25
C LEU A 725 22.16 -13.99 2.74
N LEU A 726 22.54 -15.13 3.29
CA LEU A 726 23.00 -15.23 4.68
C LEU A 726 24.51 -15.40 4.74
N TYR A 727 25.22 -14.41 5.28
CA TYR A 727 26.65 -14.52 5.50
C TYR A 727 26.96 -15.56 6.58
N VAL A 728 27.84 -16.50 6.27
CA VAL A 728 28.24 -17.60 7.15
C VAL A 728 29.76 -17.65 7.38
N SER A 729 30.52 -16.74 6.76
CA SER A 729 31.99 -16.78 6.77
C SER A 729 32.50 -18.19 6.41
N ASN A 730 33.46 -18.74 7.16
CA ASN A 730 33.89 -20.13 7.05
C ASN A 730 33.29 -21.04 8.15
N ASN A 731 32.16 -20.63 8.77
CA ASN A 731 31.50 -21.41 9.83
C ASN A 731 30.64 -22.54 9.23
N ARG A 732 31.27 -23.70 9.03
CA ARG A 732 30.68 -24.90 8.42
C ARG A 732 29.48 -25.46 9.19
N ASN A 733 29.53 -25.42 10.53
CA ASN A 733 28.44 -25.91 11.37
C ASN A 733 27.20 -25.03 11.21
N TYR A 734 27.38 -23.71 11.22
CA TYR A 734 26.26 -22.79 11.06
C TYR A 734 25.64 -22.85 9.65
N ALA A 735 26.47 -23.00 8.61
CA ALA A 735 25.99 -23.27 7.26
C ALA A 735 25.19 -24.57 7.16
N TYR A 736 25.64 -25.62 7.85
CA TYR A 736 24.92 -26.89 7.94
C TYR A 736 23.55 -26.71 8.62
N ASP A 737 23.50 -26.04 9.77
CA ASP A 737 22.26 -25.85 10.52
C ASP A 737 21.23 -25.03 9.72
N LEU A 738 21.67 -23.97 9.03
CA LEU A 738 20.83 -23.17 8.15
C LEU A 738 20.24 -24.01 7.01
N LYS A 739 21.09 -24.78 6.30
CA LYS A 739 20.65 -25.65 5.21
C LYS A 739 19.74 -26.77 5.70
N ALA A 740 20.00 -27.34 6.88
CA ALA A 740 19.18 -28.39 7.47
C ALA A 740 17.79 -27.87 7.87
N ALA A 741 17.71 -26.64 8.41
CA ALA A 741 16.45 -25.99 8.73
C ALA A 741 15.66 -25.58 7.47
N ASN A 742 16.38 -25.19 6.41
CA ASN A 742 15.78 -24.85 5.14
C ASN A 742 16.77 -24.96 3.97
N SER A 743 16.54 -25.95 3.10
CA SER A 743 17.46 -26.28 2.01
C SER A 743 17.44 -25.28 0.85
N THR A 744 16.49 -24.34 0.80
CA THR A 744 16.38 -23.35 -0.28
C THR A 744 17.16 -22.07 -0.01
N LEU A 745 17.61 -21.85 1.23
CA LEU A 745 18.31 -20.62 1.61
C LEU A 745 19.63 -20.44 0.84
N LEU A 746 19.90 -19.20 0.44
CA LEU A 746 21.17 -18.84 -0.16
C LEU A 746 22.18 -18.44 0.92
N LEU A 747 23.38 -19.02 0.81
CA LEU A 747 24.47 -18.83 1.76
C LEU A 747 25.61 -18.05 1.10
N HIS A 748 26.22 -17.18 1.89
CA HIS A 748 27.38 -16.38 1.52
C HIS A 748 28.59 -16.77 2.39
N PRO A 749 29.38 -17.76 1.95
CA PRO A 749 30.59 -18.17 2.65
C PRO A 749 31.79 -17.30 2.29
N MET A 750 32.81 -17.35 3.15
CA MET A 750 34.13 -16.74 2.92
C MET A 750 35.19 -17.84 2.77
N ALA A 751 36.05 -17.73 1.76
CA ALA A 751 37.23 -18.58 1.64
C ALA A 751 38.40 -17.99 2.43
N LYS A 752 38.87 -18.72 3.46
CA LYS A 752 40.12 -18.42 4.17
C LYS A 752 41.25 -19.36 3.73
N ALA A 753 40.90 -20.50 3.15
CA ALA A 753 41.81 -21.43 2.48
C ALA A 753 41.08 -22.20 1.35
N SER A 754 41.81 -22.84 0.44
CA SER A 754 41.25 -23.65 -0.66
C SER A 754 40.36 -24.81 -0.18
N ASP A 755 40.56 -25.29 1.05
CA ASP A 755 39.69 -26.31 1.67
C ASP A 755 38.26 -25.80 1.88
N ASP A 756 38.07 -24.50 2.15
CA ASP A 756 36.72 -23.93 2.29
C ASP A 756 35.95 -24.01 0.97
N ILE A 757 36.60 -23.68 -0.15
CA ILE A 757 36.02 -23.78 -1.50
C ILE A 757 35.61 -25.22 -1.79
N THR A 758 36.50 -26.16 -1.48
CA THR A 758 36.27 -27.60 -1.68
C THR A 758 35.09 -28.10 -0.84
N TYR A 759 35.04 -27.70 0.43
CA TYR A 759 33.95 -28.05 1.34
C TYR A 759 32.61 -27.56 0.83
N PHE A 760 32.47 -26.26 0.55
CA PHE A 760 31.19 -25.70 0.09
C PHE A 760 30.77 -26.28 -1.28
N ALA A 761 31.73 -26.54 -2.17
CA ALA A 761 31.42 -27.07 -3.50
C ALA A 761 30.91 -28.52 -3.46
N SER A 762 31.29 -29.29 -2.43
CA SER A 762 30.87 -30.68 -2.29
C SER A 762 29.44 -30.86 -1.78
N SER A 763 28.89 -29.86 -1.08
CA SER A 763 27.63 -30.02 -0.32
C SER A 763 26.64 -28.87 -0.45
N TYR A 764 26.99 -27.75 -1.08
CA TYR A 764 26.18 -26.53 -1.11
C TYR A 764 26.07 -25.91 -2.51
N THR A 765 26.17 -26.73 -3.57
CA THR A 765 26.15 -26.29 -4.98
C THR A 765 24.92 -25.45 -5.34
N ASP A 766 23.78 -25.72 -4.70
CA ASP A 766 22.53 -24.98 -4.93
C ASP A 766 22.32 -23.81 -3.97
N ASN A 767 23.01 -23.79 -2.83
CA ASN A 767 22.88 -22.77 -1.79
C ASN A 767 23.90 -21.64 -1.97
N VAL A 768 25.05 -21.93 -2.56
CA VAL A 768 26.13 -20.96 -2.77
C VAL A 768 26.18 -20.57 -4.23
N GLN A 769 26.07 -19.27 -4.51
CA GLN A 769 26.26 -18.68 -5.85
C GLN A 769 27.44 -17.70 -5.89
N MET A 770 27.99 -17.37 -4.73
CA MET A 770 29.03 -16.36 -4.56
C MET A 770 29.86 -16.67 -3.32
N MET A 771 31.15 -16.32 -3.34
CA MET A 771 32.06 -16.54 -2.22
C MET A 771 32.93 -15.30 -1.96
N GLN A 772 33.07 -14.95 -0.68
CA GLN A 772 33.85 -13.80 -0.24
C GLN A 772 35.34 -14.12 -0.11
N LEU A 773 36.17 -13.15 -0.53
CA LEU A 773 37.60 -13.07 -0.23
C LEU A 773 37.89 -11.84 0.63
N SER A 774 38.93 -11.94 1.48
CA SER A 774 39.49 -10.75 2.12
C SER A 774 39.98 -9.76 1.05
N THR A 775 40.01 -8.46 1.37
CA THR A 775 40.51 -7.45 0.44
C THR A 775 41.93 -7.77 -0.06
N SER A 776 42.80 -8.30 0.82
CA SER A 776 44.15 -8.71 0.44
C SER A 776 44.19 -9.91 -0.49
N ASP A 777 43.38 -10.95 -0.24
CA ASP A 777 43.36 -12.16 -1.08
C ASP A 777 42.74 -11.86 -2.45
N ALA A 778 41.68 -11.05 -2.47
CA ALA A 778 41.05 -10.57 -3.69
C ALA A 778 42.05 -9.81 -4.57
N LEU A 779 42.83 -8.89 -3.99
CA LEU A 779 43.85 -8.11 -4.71
C LEU A 779 45.08 -8.95 -5.10
N ALA A 780 45.43 -9.98 -4.33
CA ALA A 780 46.45 -10.96 -4.73
C ALA A 780 45.96 -11.80 -5.92
N GLY A 781 44.67 -12.11 -5.97
CA GLY A 781 44.08 -13.06 -6.92
C GLY A 781 44.30 -14.52 -6.52
N ALA A 782 44.64 -14.78 -5.26
CA ALA A 782 44.71 -16.13 -4.74
C ALA A 782 43.29 -16.71 -4.69
N MET A 783 43.11 -17.95 -5.16
CA MET A 783 41.83 -18.68 -5.17
C MET A 783 40.72 -18.14 -6.10
N THR A 784 40.92 -17.03 -6.83
CA THR A 784 39.87 -16.46 -7.70
C THR A 784 39.43 -17.43 -8.80
N GLU A 785 40.38 -18.13 -9.42
CA GLU A 785 40.09 -19.10 -10.47
C GLU A 785 39.46 -20.38 -9.90
N ASP A 786 39.87 -20.80 -8.69
CA ASP A 786 39.25 -21.94 -8.01
C ASP A 786 37.77 -21.69 -7.73
N ILE A 787 37.42 -20.48 -7.25
CA ILE A 787 36.02 -20.07 -6.99
C ILE A 787 35.23 -20.01 -8.30
N LYS A 788 35.74 -19.32 -9.33
CA LYS A 788 35.05 -19.23 -10.63
C LYS A 788 34.85 -20.59 -11.28
N SER A 789 35.78 -21.53 -11.11
CA SER A 789 35.65 -22.90 -11.63
C SER A 789 34.46 -23.65 -11.05
N LYS A 790 33.87 -23.19 -9.94
CA LYS A 790 32.65 -23.74 -9.33
C LYS A 790 31.35 -23.11 -9.86
N GLY A 791 31.45 -22.13 -10.76
CA GLY A 791 30.29 -21.37 -11.23
C GLY A 791 29.88 -20.25 -10.27
N TRP A 792 30.78 -19.81 -9.38
CA TRP A 792 30.47 -18.83 -8.34
C TRP A 792 31.08 -17.47 -8.62
N LEU A 793 30.34 -16.44 -8.23
CA LEU A 793 30.78 -15.05 -8.24
C LEU A 793 31.80 -14.79 -7.13
N LEU A 794 32.63 -13.78 -7.35
CA LEU A 794 33.58 -13.27 -6.35
C LEU A 794 33.02 -12.05 -5.63
N PHE A 795 33.02 -12.08 -4.31
CA PHE A 795 32.68 -10.95 -3.44
C PHE A 795 33.90 -10.45 -2.68
N SER A 796 34.06 -9.14 -2.54
CA SER A 796 35.05 -8.60 -1.58
C SER A 796 34.66 -7.22 -1.08
N ASN A 797 35.16 -6.90 0.10
CA ASN A 797 35.02 -5.58 0.68
C ASN A 797 36.10 -4.65 0.11
N ILE A 798 35.75 -3.40 -0.13
CA ILE A 798 36.69 -2.29 -0.21
C ILE A 798 36.54 -1.50 1.09
N VAL A 799 37.51 -1.64 2.00
CA VAL A 799 37.45 -1.05 3.34
C VAL A 799 38.73 -0.27 3.65
N GLY A 800 38.65 0.60 4.65
CA GLY A 800 39.76 1.42 5.11
C GLY A 800 40.21 2.42 4.03
N ALA A 801 41.52 2.57 3.85
CA ALA A 801 42.08 3.56 2.93
C ALA A 801 41.60 3.38 1.47
N ASN A 802 41.37 2.14 1.03
CA ASN A 802 40.88 1.90 -0.34
C ASN A 802 39.45 2.41 -0.56
N ASP A 803 38.67 2.50 0.52
CA ASP A 803 37.30 3.00 0.48
C ASP A 803 37.28 4.53 0.56
N THR A 804 37.95 5.10 1.57
CA THR A 804 37.99 6.54 1.80
C THR A 804 38.74 7.31 0.71
N ASN A 805 39.71 6.69 0.03
CA ASN A 805 40.42 7.31 -1.10
C ASN A 805 39.49 7.72 -2.26
N MET A 806 38.33 7.08 -2.40
CA MET A 806 37.35 7.45 -3.44
C MET A 806 36.80 8.86 -3.24
N LEU A 807 36.78 9.39 -2.00
CA LEU A 807 36.39 10.77 -1.70
C LEU A 807 37.32 11.81 -2.35
N SER A 808 38.52 11.41 -2.73
CA SER A 808 39.52 12.25 -3.41
C SER A 808 39.73 11.81 -4.87
N ASP A 809 38.70 11.22 -5.50
CA ASP A 809 38.72 10.68 -6.86
C ASP A 809 39.83 9.62 -7.11
N ASN A 810 40.34 8.98 -6.05
CA ASN A 810 41.33 7.91 -6.17
C ASN A 810 40.66 6.53 -6.08
N TYR A 811 40.40 5.93 -7.25
CA TYR A 811 39.72 4.64 -7.39
C TYR A 811 40.67 3.44 -7.51
N SER A 812 41.94 3.56 -7.09
CA SER A 812 42.95 2.49 -7.29
C SER A 812 42.55 1.15 -6.65
N GLY A 813 41.89 1.18 -5.50
CA GLY A 813 41.38 -0.02 -4.83
C GLY A 813 40.30 -0.72 -5.67
N LEU A 814 39.30 0.03 -6.14
CA LEU A 814 38.22 -0.47 -6.99
C LEU A 814 38.75 -1.00 -8.33
N VAL A 815 39.72 -0.31 -8.94
CA VAL A 815 40.41 -0.78 -10.14
C VAL A 815 41.16 -2.09 -9.88
N GLY A 816 41.79 -2.25 -8.72
CA GLY A 816 42.40 -3.50 -8.30
C GLY A 816 41.40 -4.65 -8.29
N MET A 817 40.20 -4.43 -7.74
CA MET A 817 39.12 -5.43 -7.71
C MET A 817 38.63 -5.79 -9.13
N ILE A 818 38.43 -4.80 -9.99
CA ILE A 818 38.05 -4.98 -11.39
C ILE A 818 39.08 -5.83 -12.14
N ASN A 819 40.36 -5.53 -11.98
CA ASN A 819 41.46 -6.26 -12.61
C ASN A 819 41.51 -7.73 -12.18
N LYS A 820 40.99 -8.04 -10.99
CA LYS A 820 40.89 -9.40 -10.45
C LYS A 820 39.53 -10.06 -10.70
N ARG A 821 38.67 -9.39 -11.48
CA ARG A 821 37.34 -9.87 -11.86
C ARG A 821 36.43 -10.13 -10.66
N ILE A 822 36.53 -9.31 -9.61
CA ILE A 822 35.57 -9.35 -8.49
C ILE A 822 34.20 -8.88 -9.02
N ASN A 823 33.13 -9.60 -8.72
CA ASN A 823 31.81 -9.35 -9.29
C ASN A 823 30.94 -8.49 -8.38
N VAL A 824 31.11 -8.59 -7.06
CA VAL A 824 30.33 -7.83 -6.09
C VAL A 824 31.29 -7.15 -5.12
N VAL A 825 31.18 -5.82 -5.03
CA VAL A 825 32.05 -4.99 -4.19
C VAL A 825 31.22 -4.34 -3.09
N GLN A 826 31.58 -4.63 -1.84
CA GLN A 826 30.97 -3.98 -0.67
C GLN A 826 31.77 -2.74 -0.26
N THR A 827 31.10 -1.61 -0.04
CA THR A 827 31.71 -0.29 0.21
C THR A 827 30.79 0.60 1.07
N ASP A 828 31.36 1.54 1.84
CA ASP A 828 30.61 2.62 2.50
C ASP A 828 30.26 3.77 1.53
N TYR A 829 30.92 3.85 0.36
CA TYR A 829 30.79 4.95 -0.61
C TYR A 829 30.24 4.47 -1.97
N ALA A 830 29.12 3.74 -1.94
CA ALA A 830 28.54 3.09 -3.11
C ALA A 830 28.27 4.03 -4.29
N GLU A 831 27.83 5.27 -4.05
CA GLU A 831 27.57 6.27 -5.10
C GLU A 831 28.83 6.63 -5.91
N LEU A 832 29.97 6.78 -5.23
CA LEU A 832 31.25 7.07 -5.88
C LEU A 832 31.73 5.89 -6.71
N ALA A 833 31.59 4.68 -6.18
CA ALA A 833 31.91 3.46 -6.90
C ALA A 833 31.00 3.30 -8.12
N ALA A 834 29.70 3.53 -7.99
CA ALA A 834 28.71 3.44 -9.07
C ALA A 834 29.04 4.41 -10.20
N LYS A 835 29.32 5.68 -9.87
CA LYS A 835 29.73 6.71 -10.83
C LYS A 835 30.97 6.29 -11.62
N TYR A 836 31.98 5.76 -10.92
CA TYR A 836 33.20 5.27 -11.57
C TYR A 836 32.91 4.08 -12.50
N LEU A 837 32.20 3.06 -12.02
CA LEU A 837 31.88 1.85 -12.78
C LEU A 837 31.07 2.17 -14.05
N LYS A 838 30.07 3.05 -13.95
CA LYS A 838 29.26 3.53 -15.09
C LYS A 838 30.14 4.24 -16.13
N SER A 839 31.05 5.10 -15.69
CA SER A 839 32.00 5.79 -16.59
C SER A 839 32.92 4.83 -17.37
N LYS A 840 33.14 3.63 -16.83
CA LYS A 840 33.97 2.57 -17.42
C LYS A 840 33.17 1.44 -18.05
N LYS A 841 31.83 1.53 -18.07
CA LYS A 841 30.89 0.52 -18.59
C LYS A 841 30.89 -0.83 -17.87
N TYR A 842 31.43 -0.88 -16.64
CA TYR A 842 31.34 -2.05 -15.75
C TYR A 842 30.02 -2.11 -14.98
N ARG A 843 29.22 -1.04 -15.06
CA ARG A 843 27.82 -0.96 -14.64
C ARG A 843 27.00 -0.63 -15.88
#